data_AF-A0A9W4UVT7-F1
#
_entry.id   AF-A0A9W4UVT7-F1
#
_cell.length_a   1.000
_cell.length_b   1.000
_cell.length_c   1.000
_cell.angle_alpha   90.00
_cell.angle_beta   90.00
_cell.angle_gamma   90.00
#
_symmetry.space_group_name_H-M   'P 1'
#
loop_
_entity.id
_entity.type
_entity.pdbx_description
1 polymer ?
#
loop_
_entity_poly.entity_id
_entity_poly.type
_entity_poly.pdbx_seq_one_letter_code
_entity_poly.pdbx_strand_id
1 'polypeptide(L)'
;MYANLTNGGTVCLFGLYLFCDSLLFLLSLSKVVTSRSYFLDCSSGWFKDRLLFPPLPPLSLSRFPSFSAFCSLAACKTLTRRTAMVSTQLSLFLVANAAAAALASPIAAAASGNFLHKKTVEAGRLGAVASESDICSAVGAELLKDGGNAADAMVGTVACVGVVGMYHSGIGGGGFMIVRSANGSYEFIDFRESAPAAAFENMYKNNVQASITGGLASGVPGELRGLQRLHERYGSLSWSEVLTPAVKIAREGWEVNQDLVDYMVSATGSDNFLVNDYEWALDFAPRGKLLALNETITRKRYADTLETIAQLGPDAFYEGPIAEATIRALQAKNGTMTLEDLKNYTVAIREPSTINYRDYKLTACSAPSGGEVALTVLKIMEGYEKVGDASNINLTTHRLDEAMKFAYGMRSNLGDPLFLTGIDEYQNSMISASTAAEVRSKISDTRTFNTSYYDPAGLESLETPGTSHIVTADHTGLSISLTTTVNLLFGSRLVVPETGVIMNNEMNDFSIPNVTNAFGYIPSPANFVRPGKRPLSSISPVIVEHLNATSLADAFYIAVGAAGGSRIITSTIQNLINMLDRGDDVKTALARPRLHDQLVPEVVSVESSFNNGTVAFLKGLGKNVTVAAAGSAAQGLRRLTGGMFEAAGEPRQVNSGGLAVSLDIKSRAFRLFSRRCWTTYQVHCIFFQVTSDHEGPQQHAEIHVQGIQRDSKRRDEKKGKDMEDERALRADYPWIRTPLVIGAPMRLIALAELATEISKAGGIGFIGAGTDVSDLSAHLTKAKKLLENSGLESIEGTLPVGVDWGASLPQALPVLKTFKPAAAWLFAPTDLSSLSTWTASIRTASPHTKIWLQIGSVAEAREVFTSNIAIDVLVVQGTDAGGHGLARGASIVTLVPEVSDLVTEVISNGSSNGDVKEVSKKPVLVAAGGISEPRSAAAALMLGAAGLVLGTRFLASHEAVLSKGYRDEVVRASDGGQTTARTKVYDHARGTVGWADSHNARGILNRTFWDEQEGKVSREENRRLYEVEMGKGDEGWGVDGRMTAYAGSGVGLVKEVKSARDIVEEIREGARGLLGDVAGRW
;
A
#
# COMPACT_ATOMS: atom_id res chain seq x y z
N MET A 1 -15.60 -63.01 -54.36
CA MET A 1 -14.58 -62.99 -55.43
C MET A 1 -13.52 -61.99 -55.01
N TYR A 2 -12.24 -62.35 -54.91
CA TYR A 2 -11.27 -62.48 -56.03
C TYR A 2 -11.19 -61.19 -56.85
N ALA A 3 -10.04 -60.53 -57.06
CA ALA A 3 -8.69 -60.58 -56.45
C ALA A 3 -8.10 -59.16 -56.60
N ASN A 4 -7.21 -58.58 -55.78
CA ASN A 4 -5.99 -59.03 -55.09
C ASN A 4 -4.77 -59.26 -56.02
N LEU A 5 -3.64 -58.62 -55.67
CA LEU A 5 -2.28 -58.76 -56.25
C LEU A 5 -2.07 -58.16 -57.67
N THR A 6 -0.86 -57.77 -58.09
CA THR A 6 0.49 -57.99 -57.50
C THR A 6 1.48 -56.85 -57.74
N ASN A 7 2.27 -56.52 -56.71
CA ASN A 7 3.74 -56.26 -56.63
C ASN A 7 4.53 -55.49 -57.72
N GLY A 8 5.65 -54.83 -57.39
CA GLY A 8 6.27 -54.63 -56.05
C GLY A 8 7.78 -54.32 -56.10
N GLY A 9 8.40 -54.10 -54.92
CA GLY A 9 9.79 -53.63 -54.75
C GLY A 9 9.84 -52.15 -54.31
N THR A 10 9.74 -51.75 -53.04
CA THR A 10 9.92 -52.43 -51.73
C THR A 10 11.38 -52.62 -51.29
N VAL A 11 11.61 -52.55 -49.96
CA VAL A 11 12.88 -52.71 -49.17
C VAL A 11 13.60 -51.38 -48.87
N CYS A 12 13.84 -50.97 -47.60
CA CYS A 12 13.26 -51.42 -46.31
C CYS A 12 13.41 -50.37 -45.19
N LEU A 13 12.74 -50.62 -44.05
CA LEU A 13 13.02 -49.97 -42.75
C LEU A 13 14.17 -50.70 -42.02
N PHE A 14 14.90 -50.02 -41.12
CA PHE A 14 14.93 -50.25 -39.64
C PHE A 14 16.23 -49.71 -38.98
N GLY A 15 16.16 -49.36 -37.68
CA GLY A 15 17.25 -49.69 -36.74
C GLY A 15 18.05 -48.57 -36.05
N LEU A 16 17.61 -48.20 -34.83
CA LEU A 16 18.39 -48.05 -33.58
C LEU A 16 19.81 -47.39 -33.53
N TYR A 17 19.89 -46.36 -32.66
CA TYR A 17 20.87 -46.11 -31.57
C TYR A 17 22.38 -45.76 -31.79
N LEU A 18 22.80 -44.79 -30.96
CA LEU A 18 24.07 -44.62 -30.23
C LEU A 18 25.40 -44.21 -30.95
N PHE A 19 25.91 -43.08 -30.45
CA PHE A 19 27.32 -42.74 -30.14
C PHE A 19 28.33 -42.24 -31.20
N CYS A 20 29.24 -41.41 -30.66
CA CYS A 20 30.58 -41.01 -31.10
C CYS A 20 30.82 -40.30 -32.45
N ASP A 21 31.22 -39.04 -32.31
CA ASP A 21 32.49 -38.48 -32.78
C ASP A 21 32.86 -38.40 -34.26
N SER A 22 32.76 -37.15 -34.76
CA SER A 22 33.92 -36.29 -35.09
C SER A 22 34.82 -36.59 -36.32
N LEU A 23 35.54 -35.52 -36.73
CA LEU A 23 36.59 -35.36 -37.76
C LEU A 23 36.14 -34.93 -39.19
N LEU A 24 36.88 -34.08 -39.92
CA LEU A 24 37.92 -33.06 -39.58
C LEU A 24 38.20 -32.17 -40.85
N PHE A 25 39.35 -31.47 -40.86
CA PHE A 25 40.02 -30.70 -41.92
C PHE A 25 39.54 -29.24 -42.09
N LEU A 26 40.36 -28.19 -41.93
CA LEU A 26 41.79 -28.01 -41.57
C LEU A 26 41.98 -26.62 -40.87
N LEU A 27 43.14 -26.10 -40.41
CA LEU A 27 44.56 -26.44 -40.63
C LEU A 27 45.42 -26.25 -39.33
N SER A 28 46.49 -25.44 -39.37
CA SER A 28 47.47 -25.14 -38.28
C SER A 28 47.75 -23.63 -38.24
N LEU A 29 48.21 -22.95 -37.16
CA LEU A 29 49.28 -23.16 -36.14
C LEU A 29 48.95 -22.29 -34.88
N SER A 30 49.61 -22.27 -33.70
CA SER A 30 50.50 -23.12 -32.86
C SER A 30 50.71 -22.37 -31.49
N LYS A 31 51.58 -22.65 -30.49
CA LYS A 31 52.72 -23.57 -30.27
C LYS A 31 53.06 -23.72 -28.75
N VAL A 32 53.22 -24.95 -28.26
CA VAL A 32 54.30 -25.44 -27.35
C VAL A 32 54.54 -24.82 -25.93
N VAL A 33 54.19 -25.62 -24.89
CA VAL A 33 55.00 -25.98 -23.66
C VAL A 33 55.11 -24.92 -22.51
N THR A 34 55.09 -25.22 -21.19
CA THR A 34 55.65 -26.36 -20.41
C THR A 34 54.83 -26.79 -19.15
N SER A 35 55.05 -28.05 -18.73
CA SER A 35 54.95 -28.76 -17.40
C SER A 35 54.78 -27.98 -16.07
N ARG A 36 54.48 -28.58 -14.89
CA ARG A 36 54.59 -29.99 -14.40
C ARG A 36 53.77 -30.21 -13.10
N SER A 37 53.41 -31.46 -12.77
CA SER A 37 52.86 -31.87 -11.45
C SER A 37 53.94 -32.12 -10.40
N TYR A 38 53.60 -32.13 -9.09
CA TYR A 38 54.07 -33.13 -8.10
C TYR A 38 53.26 -33.10 -6.77
N PHE A 39 53.71 -33.86 -5.76
CA PHE A 39 52.97 -34.42 -4.60
C PHE A 39 53.54 -33.92 -3.25
N LEU A 40 52.90 -34.31 -2.12
CA LEU A 40 53.48 -34.42 -0.74
C LEU A 40 53.84 -33.10 0.01
N ASP A 41 53.79 -33.00 1.36
CA ASP A 41 53.11 -33.82 2.37
C ASP A 41 52.92 -33.08 3.73
N CYS A 42 52.14 -33.70 4.62
CA CYS A 42 52.24 -33.75 6.09
C CYS A 42 52.86 -32.61 6.96
N SER A 43 52.07 -32.28 8.00
CA SER A 43 52.50 -32.16 9.42
C SER A 43 53.26 -30.89 9.88
N SER A 44 53.25 -30.51 11.16
CA SER A 44 52.25 -30.66 12.24
C SER A 44 52.69 -29.82 13.47
N GLY A 45 51.77 -29.56 14.42
CA GLY A 45 52.13 -29.81 15.82
C GLY A 45 51.77 -28.81 16.93
N TRP A 46 51.31 -29.40 18.04
CA TRP A 46 51.52 -29.00 19.46
C TRP A 46 50.88 -27.67 19.94
N PHE A 47 49.77 -27.74 20.71
CA PHE A 47 49.68 -27.94 22.19
C PHE A 47 49.87 -26.62 22.99
N LYS A 48 49.13 -26.28 24.06
CA LYS A 48 48.51 -27.11 25.10
C LYS A 48 47.23 -26.51 25.76
N ASP A 49 46.31 -27.41 26.15
CA ASP A 49 45.63 -27.60 27.47
C ASP A 49 44.98 -26.41 28.23
N ARG A 50 43.90 -26.52 29.04
CA ARG A 50 42.84 -27.53 29.39
C ARG A 50 41.77 -26.78 30.26
N LEU A 51 40.67 -27.29 30.86
CA LEU A 51 39.96 -28.57 31.10
C LEU A 51 38.47 -28.18 31.38
N LEU A 52 37.40 -28.99 31.26
CA LEU A 52 36.92 -30.08 32.15
C LEU A 52 35.69 -30.81 31.50
N PHE A 53 35.20 -31.89 32.12
CA PHE A 53 34.23 -32.91 31.64
C PHE A 53 33.18 -33.23 32.77
N PRO A 54 32.24 -34.21 32.68
CA PRO A 54 31.35 -34.79 31.62
C PRO A 54 29.84 -34.76 32.12
N PRO A 55 28.85 -35.65 31.81
CA PRO A 55 28.73 -36.79 30.86
C PRO A 55 27.43 -36.90 29.99
N LEU A 56 27.31 -38.04 29.28
CA LEU A 56 26.28 -38.51 28.30
C LEU A 56 25.32 -39.56 28.99
N PRO A 57 24.58 -40.54 28.36
CA PRO A 57 24.40 -40.99 26.94
C PRO A 57 22.93 -41.46 26.58
N PRO A 58 22.66 -42.57 25.83
CA PRO A 58 22.74 -42.85 24.38
C PRO A 58 21.35 -43.15 23.71
N LEU A 59 21.17 -43.41 22.39
CA LEU A 59 21.37 -44.66 21.61
C LEU A 59 21.04 -44.38 20.10
N SER A 60 21.79 -44.81 19.08
CA SER A 60 21.91 -46.14 18.42
C SER A 60 20.70 -46.55 17.54
N LEU A 61 20.79 -47.22 16.37
CA LEU A 61 21.90 -47.95 15.71
C LEU A 61 21.54 -48.31 14.23
N SER A 62 22.53 -48.60 13.36
CA SER A 62 22.47 -49.41 12.09
C SER A 62 21.55 -48.94 10.93
N ARG A 63 21.71 -49.28 9.64
CA ARG A 63 22.77 -49.71 8.68
C ARG A 63 22.03 -50.32 7.46
N PHE A 64 22.25 -49.79 6.26
CA PHE A 64 22.65 -50.46 4.99
C PHE A 64 22.33 -51.95 4.68
N PRO A 65 22.30 -52.44 3.40
CA PRO A 65 22.37 -51.70 2.09
C PRO A 65 21.58 -52.29 0.86
N SER A 66 21.38 -51.44 -0.17
CA SER A 66 21.62 -51.65 -1.64
C SER A 66 21.03 -52.79 -2.53
N PHE A 67 21.04 -52.48 -3.85
CA PHE A 67 21.10 -53.35 -5.07
C PHE A 67 19.81 -53.82 -5.81
N SER A 68 19.45 -53.01 -6.83
CA SER A 68 19.32 -53.35 -8.27
C SER A 68 18.23 -54.29 -8.85
N ALA A 69 17.38 -53.66 -9.65
CA ALA A 69 17.26 -53.83 -11.13
C ALA A 69 16.47 -55.00 -11.76
N PHE A 70 16.19 -54.78 -13.06
CA PHE A 70 15.40 -55.57 -14.02
C PHE A 70 13.88 -55.70 -13.72
N CYS A 71 13.00 -55.91 -14.71
CA CYS A 71 12.89 -55.48 -16.12
C CYS A 71 11.55 -56.03 -16.65
N SER A 72 11.09 -55.60 -17.84
CA SER A 72 10.07 -56.30 -18.67
C SER A 72 8.63 -56.31 -18.12
N LEU A 73 7.58 -56.57 -18.90
CA LEU A 73 7.20 -56.16 -20.28
C LEU A 73 5.74 -56.63 -20.49
N ALA A 74 5.05 -56.09 -21.51
CA ALA A 74 3.79 -56.63 -22.07
C ALA A 74 2.53 -56.62 -21.15
N ALA A 75 1.30 -56.61 -21.66
CA ALA A 75 0.83 -56.19 -22.99
C ALA A 75 -0.70 -55.91 -23.01
N CYS A 76 -1.09 -55.02 -23.93
CA CYS A 76 -2.28 -55.09 -24.79
C CYS A 76 -3.53 -55.89 -24.34
N LYS A 77 -4.68 -55.20 -24.28
CA LYS A 77 -5.90 -55.67 -24.98
C LYS A 77 -6.85 -54.53 -25.36
N THR A 78 -7.33 -54.60 -26.61
CA THR A 78 -8.32 -53.70 -27.22
C THR A 78 -9.74 -54.19 -26.98
N LEU A 79 -10.74 -53.29 -26.95
CA LEU A 79 -12.02 -53.59 -27.59
C LEU A 79 -12.79 -52.36 -28.12
N THR A 80 -13.38 -52.55 -29.29
CA THR A 80 -14.28 -51.66 -30.06
C THR A 80 -15.72 -51.62 -29.46
N ARG A 81 -16.76 -50.87 -29.92
CA ARG A 81 -17.14 -50.49 -31.31
C ARG A 81 -18.41 -49.58 -31.38
N ARG A 82 -18.45 -48.56 -32.28
CA ARG A 82 -19.63 -47.95 -33.00
C ARG A 82 -20.77 -47.31 -32.13
N THR A 83 -21.73 -46.48 -32.64
CA THR A 83 -22.23 -46.05 -33.99
C THR A 83 -22.75 -44.59 -33.89
N ALA A 84 -22.61 -43.67 -34.89
CA ALA A 84 -23.57 -43.26 -35.97
C ALA A 84 -24.96 -42.69 -35.50
N MET A 85 -25.66 -41.72 -36.12
CA MET A 85 -25.50 -40.91 -37.36
C MET A 85 -26.59 -39.78 -37.46
N VAL A 86 -26.44 -38.76 -38.35
CA VAL A 86 -27.53 -38.02 -39.12
C VAL A 86 -28.55 -37.12 -38.34
N SER A 87 -29.22 -36.07 -38.87
CA SER A 87 -28.90 -34.93 -39.80
C SER A 87 -30.06 -33.89 -39.85
N THR A 88 -29.89 -32.73 -40.56
CA THR A 88 -30.92 -31.89 -41.27
C THR A 88 -32.06 -31.18 -40.49
N GLN A 89 -32.75 -30.09 -40.93
CA GLN A 89 -32.49 -28.90 -41.81
C GLN A 89 -33.74 -27.93 -41.81
N LEU A 90 -33.73 -26.79 -42.56
CA LEU A 90 -34.84 -25.82 -42.86
C LEU A 90 -35.34 -24.92 -41.69
N SER A 91 -36.12 -23.81 -41.81
CA SER A 91 -36.36 -22.68 -42.79
C SER A 91 -37.59 -21.85 -42.30
N LEU A 92 -37.87 -20.54 -42.52
CA LEU A 92 -37.18 -19.33 -43.03
C LEU A 92 -37.79 -18.08 -42.28
N PHE A 93 -38.15 -16.85 -42.72
CA PHE A 93 -38.20 -15.99 -43.94
C PHE A 93 -38.32 -14.48 -43.49
N LEU A 94 -37.99 -13.51 -44.38
CA LEU A 94 -38.32 -12.05 -44.54
C LEU A 94 -39.44 -11.33 -43.66
N VAL A 95 -39.54 -9.97 -43.48
CA VAL A 95 -38.75 -8.76 -43.87
C VAL A 95 -39.12 -7.44 -43.10
N ALA A 96 -38.18 -6.48 -43.01
CA ALA A 96 -38.20 -4.99 -42.91
C ALA A 96 -39.26 -4.10 -42.15
N ASN A 97 -38.70 -3.05 -41.50
CA ASN A 97 -39.15 -1.63 -41.36
C ASN A 97 -40.45 -1.26 -40.59
N ALA A 98 -40.71 0.01 -40.19
CA ALA A 98 -39.90 1.08 -39.56
C ALA A 98 -40.78 2.32 -39.26
N ALA A 99 -40.68 2.92 -38.05
CA ALA A 99 -41.23 4.25 -37.65
C ALA A 99 -42.78 4.45 -37.73
N ALA A 100 -43.42 5.48 -37.15
CA ALA A 100 -43.21 6.22 -35.87
C ALA A 100 -44.44 7.14 -35.60
N ALA A 101 -44.68 7.49 -34.31
CA ALA A 101 -45.58 8.59 -33.85
C ALA A 101 -47.10 8.46 -34.21
N ALA A 102 -48.06 9.12 -33.56
CA ALA A 102 -48.25 9.69 -32.21
C ALA A 102 -49.79 9.66 -31.93
N LEU A 103 -50.38 9.97 -30.77
CA LEU A 103 -50.42 11.23 -30.00
C LEU A 103 -51.18 10.98 -28.68
N ALA A 104 -50.76 11.57 -27.56
CA ALA A 104 -51.61 12.11 -26.47
C ALA A 104 -50.78 12.50 -25.23
N SER A 105 -50.40 13.77 -25.15
CA SER A 105 -50.11 14.50 -23.90
C SER A 105 -51.11 15.68 -23.86
N PRO A 106 -51.27 16.52 -22.80
CA PRO A 106 -50.15 17.29 -22.20
C PRO A 106 -50.32 17.77 -20.72
N ILE A 107 -49.32 18.56 -20.25
CA ILE A 107 -49.32 19.49 -19.09
C ILE A 107 -49.30 18.88 -17.66
N ALA A 108 -48.53 19.37 -16.67
CA ALA A 108 -47.17 19.98 -16.61
C ALA A 108 -46.73 20.19 -15.14
N ALA A 109 -45.50 19.78 -14.79
CA ALA A 109 -44.59 20.27 -13.71
C ALA A 109 -43.37 19.30 -13.71
N ALA A 110 -42.09 19.67 -13.74
CA ALA A 110 -41.31 20.70 -13.04
C ALA A 110 -41.14 20.41 -11.52
N ALA A 111 -39.94 20.35 -10.94
CA ALA A 111 -38.60 20.15 -11.51
C ALA A 111 -37.62 19.67 -10.42
N SER A 112 -36.99 18.49 -10.58
CA SER A 112 -35.84 18.03 -9.79
C SER A 112 -35.14 16.88 -10.53
N GLY A 113 -33.84 16.99 -10.78
CA GLY A 113 -33.10 16.05 -11.63
C GLY A 113 -32.53 14.86 -10.86
N ASN A 114 -33.06 13.65 -11.09
CA ASN A 114 -32.50 12.42 -10.55
C ASN A 114 -31.15 12.06 -11.22
N PHE A 115 -30.05 12.57 -10.69
CA PHE A 115 -28.70 12.07 -10.97
C PHE A 115 -28.41 10.75 -10.23
N LEU A 116 -29.28 9.75 -10.42
CA LEU A 116 -28.99 8.36 -10.04
C LEU A 116 -27.93 7.81 -11.00
N HIS A 117 -26.66 7.99 -10.65
CA HIS A 117 -25.54 7.52 -11.46
C HIS A 117 -25.47 5.99 -11.39
N LYS A 118 -26.11 5.35 -12.38
CA LYS A 118 -26.44 3.92 -12.38
C LYS A 118 -25.20 3.05 -12.67
N LYS A 119 -24.28 2.96 -11.71
CA LYS A 119 -23.12 2.04 -11.71
C LYS A 119 -23.61 0.65 -12.13
N THR A 120 -23.20 0.23 -13.32
CA THR A 120 -23.48 -1.09 -13.88
C THR A 120 -22.37 -2.04 -13.45
N VAL A 121 -22.71 -3.31 -13.22
CA VAL A 121 -21.72 -4.33 -12.86
C VAL A 121 -20.97 -4.73 -14.13
N GLU A 122 -19.76 -4.20 -14.33
CA GLU A 122 -18.88 -4.69 -15.39
C GLU A 122 -18.44 -6.13 -15.09
N ALA A 123 -18.48 -7.01 -16.09
CA ALA A 123 -18.03 -8.39 -15.95
C ALA A 123 -16.50 -8.46 -15.95
N GLY A 124 -15.91 -8.61 -14.76
CA GLY A 124 -14.46 -8.70 -14.58
C GLY A 124 -13.89 -10.07 -14.97
N ARG A 125 -12.58 -10.16 -15.27
CA ARG A 125 -11.86 -11.44 -15.52
C ARG A 125 -10.50 -11.54 -14.82
N LEU A 126 -10.00 -10.47 -14.19
CA LEU A 126 -8.83 -10.54 -13.30
C LEU A 126 -9.20 -11.02 -11.91
N GLY A 127 -10.39 -10.65 -11.44
CA GLY A 127 -10.88 -10.90 -10.08
C GLY A 127 -12.04 -9.99 -9.74
N ALA A 128 -12.42 -9.95 -8.46
CA ALA A 128 -13.40 -9.02 -7.91
C ALA A 128 -13.20 -8.77 -6.41
N VAL A 129 -13.76 -7.66 -5.94
CA VAL A 129 -13.76 -7.20 -4.55
C VAL A 129 -15.16 -6.68 -4.19
N ALA A 130 -15.67 -6.97 -3.00
CA ALA A 130 -16.80 -6.26 -2.41
C ALA A 130 -16.59 -5.99 -0.92
N SER A 131 -17.02 -4.81 -0.47
CA SER A 131 -16.93 -4.33 0.91
C SER A 131 -17.98 -3.24 1.16
N GLU A 132 -18.21 -2.92 2.44
CA GLU A 132 -19.13 -1.86 2.86
C GLU A 132 -18.75 -0.43 2.44
N SER A 133 -17.59 -0.24 1.77
CA SER A 133 -17.18 1.04 1.21
C SER A 133 -16.74 0.88 -0.24
N ASP A 134 -17.39 1.58 -1.17
CA ASP A 134 -17.06 1.54 -2.60
C ASP A 134 -15.70 2.20 -2.90
N ILE A 135 -15.24 3.11 -2.03
CA ILE A 135 -13.87 3.64 -1.98
C ILE A 135 -12.87 2.50 -1.68
N CYS A 136 -13.12 1.68 -0.66
CA CYS A 136 -12.21 0.59 -0.28
C CYS A 136 -12.28 -0.61 -1.21
N SER A 137 -13.45 -0.88 -1.82
CA SER A 137 -13.57 -1.80 -2.93
C SER A 137 -12.81 -1.30 -4.16
N ALA A 138 -12.73 0.02 -4.39
CA ALA A 138 -11.88 0.59 -5.44
C ALA A 138 -10.39 0.37 -5.16
N VAL A 139 -9.92 0.57 -3.91
CA VAL A 139 -8.54 0.26 -3.50
C VAL A 139 -8.16 -1.18 -3.83
N GLY A 140 -8.95 -2.17 -3.38
CA GLY A 140 -8.69 -3.58 -3.70
C GLY A 140 -8.76 -3.88 -5.20
N ALA A 141 -9.70 -3.26 -5.91
CA ALA A 141 -9.83 -3.39 -7.36
C ALA A 141 -8.68 -2.70 -8.14
N GLU A 142 -7.93 -1.78 -7.55
CA GLU A 142 -6.72 -1.19 -8.13
C GLU A 142 -5.47 -2.03 -7.88
N LEU A 143 -5.32 -2.59 -6.68
CA LEU A 143 -4.24 -3.55 -6.39
C LEU A 143 -4.30 -4.78 -7.34
N LEU A 144 -5.49 -5.27 -7.67
CA LEU A 144 -5.71 -6.30 -8.70
C LEU A 144 -5.32 -5.87 -10.13
N LYS A 145 -5.39 -4.57 -10.47
CA LYS A 145 -5.00 -4.05 -11.79
C LYS A 145 -3.49 -3.92 -11.91
N ASP A 146 -2.83 -3.47 -10.85
CA ASP A 146 -1.41 -3.11 -10.85
C ASP A 146 -0.44 -4.29 -10.65
N GLY A 147 -0.96 -5.45 -10.24
CA GLY A 147 -0.25 -6.73 -10.31
C GLY A 147 -0.54 -7.70 -9.18
N GLY A 148 -1.22 -7.24 -8.12
CA GLY A 148 -1.60 -8.05 -6.98
C GLY A 148 -2.71 -9.06 -7.27
N ASN A 149 -2.96 -9.89 -6.28
CA ASN A 149 -3.94 -10.97 -6.29
C ASN A 149 -5.02 -10.73 -5.20
N ALA A 150 -5.90 -11.70 -4.96
CA ALA A 150 -6.99 -11.55 -4.00
C ALA A 150 -6.53 -11.26 -2.55
N ALA A 151 -5.34 -11.71 -2.13
CA ALA A 151 -4.77 -11.44 -0.82
C ALA A 151 -4.27 -9.99 -0.70
N ASP A 152 -3.53 -9.50 -1.69
CA ASP A 152 -3.12 -8.07 -1.74
C ASP A 152 -4.36 -7.17 -1.71
N ALA A 153 -5.36 -7.51 -2.52
CA ALA A 153 -6.63 -6.79 -2.59
C ALA A 153 -7.38 -6.80 -1.25
N MET A 154 -7.41 -7.94 -0.55
CA MET A 154 -8.06 -8.06 0.75
C MET A 154 -7.38 -7.17 1.79
N VAL A 155 -6.05 -7.24 1.91
CA VAL A 155 -5.30 -6.46 2.92
C VAL A 155 -5.45 -4.95 2.67
N GLY A 156 -5.36 -4.49 1.43
CA GLY A 156 -5.56 -3.07 1.09
C GLY A 156 -7.00 -2.60 1.30
N THR A 157 -8.00 -3.43 0.99
CA THR A 157 -9.41 -3.11 1.27
C THR A 157 -9.69 -3.06 2.77
N VAL A 158 -9.22 -4.02 3.57
CA VAL A 158 -9.42 -4.02 5.03
C VAL A 158 -8.70 -2.83 5.69
N ALA A 159 -7.47 -2.53 5.30
CA ALA A 159 -6.75 -1.36 5.79
C ALA A 159 -7.50 -0.05 5.50
N CYS A 160 -8.11 0.07 4.31
CA CYS A 160 -8.98 1.20 3.98
C CYS A 160 -10.28 1.21 4.81
N VAL A 161 -10.91 0.05 5.05
CA VAL A 161 -12.09 -0.06 5.92
C VAL A 161 -11.76 0.38 7.35
N GLY A 162 -10.58 0.03 7.88
CA GLY A 162 -10.10 0.56 9.17
C GLY A 162 -9.88 2.08 9.22
N VAL A 163 -9.80 2.75 8.06
CA VAL A 163 -9.78 4.21 7.95
C VAL A 163 -11.21 4.78 7.96
N VAL A 164 -12.07 4.31 7.05
CA VAL A 164 -13.36 4.95 6.72
C VAL A 164 -14.59 4.30 7.36
N GLY A 165 -14.55 2.98 7.58
CA GLY A 165 -15.52 2.16 8.31
C GLY A 165 -15.13 1.96 9.79
N MET A 166 -14.36 2.91 10.34
CA MET A 166 -13.71 2.83 11.65
C MET A 166 -14.65 2.75 12.85
N TYR A 167 -15.95 2.99 12.61
CA TYR A 167 -17.04 2.76 13.56
C TYR A 167 -17.34 1.27 13.76
N HIS A 168 -16.92 0.39 12.84
CA HIS A 168 -17.14 -1.05 12.90
C HIS A 168 -15.85 -1.88 12.94
N SER A 169 -14.75 -1.48 12.31
CA SER A 169 -13.54 -2.32 12.15
C SER A 169 -12.23 -1.53 12.09
N GLY A 170 -11.10 -2.23 12.21
CA GLY A 170 -9.74 -1.70 12.03
C GLY A 170 -8.72 -2.30 12.99
N ILE A 171 -7.46 -1.88 12.88
CA ILE A 171 -6.30 -2.55 13.52
C ILE A 171 -6.33 -2.65 15.06
N GLY A 172 -7.22 -1.90 15.72
CA GLY A 172 -7.48 -2.01 17.17
C GLY A 172 -8.52 -3.09 17.55
N GLY A 173 -8.94 -3.93 16.61
CA GLY A 173 -9.81 -5.09 16.81
C GLY A 173 -9.31 -6.36 16.10
N GLY A 174 -10.24 -7.19 15.59
CA GLY A 174 -9.92 -8.52 15.08
C GLY A 174 -11.08 -9.20 14.34
N GLY A 175 -11.05 -10.52 14.22
CA GLY A 175 -12.06 -11.27 13.45
C GLY A 175 -11.59 -12.59 12.85
N PHE A 176 -12.21 -12.99 11.73
CA PHE A 176 -11.99 -14.30 11.13
C PHE A 176 -12.01 -14.23 9.60
N MET A 177 -11.15 -15.01 8.94
CA MET A 177 -11.18 -15.19 7.49
C MET A 177 -11.00 -16.66 7.08
N ILE A 178 -11.76 -17.06 6.07
CA ILE A 178 -11.58 -18.33 5.37
C ILE A 178 -10.88 -18.05 4.03
N VAL A 179 -9.70 -18.63 3.85
CA VAL A 179 -8.90 -18.54 2.62
C VAL A 179 -9.04 -19.85 1.85
N ARG A 180 -9.47 -19.78 0.59
CA ARG A 180 -9.33 -20.84 -0.40
C ARG A 180 -8.15 -20.49 -1.30
N SER A 181 -7.10 -21.31 -1.29
CA SER A 181 -5.95 -21.09 -2.17
C SER A 181 -6.24 -21.46 -3.62
N ALA A 182 -5.41 -20.97 -4.56
CA ALA A 182 -5.49 -21.34 -5.97
C ALA A 182 -5.30 -22.84 -6.26
N ASN A 183 -4.77 -23.63 -5.31
CA ASN A 183 -4.66 -25.09 -5.43
C ASN A 183 -5.86 -25.86 -4.82
N GLY A 184 -6.85 -25.16 -4.25
CA GLY A 184 -8.02 -25.76 -3.60
C GLY A 184 -7.84 -26.11 -2.12
N SER A 185 -6.64 -25.94 -1.54
CA SER A 185 -6.44 -26.02 -0.09
C SER A 185 -7.16 -24.88 0.61
N TYR A 186 -7.61 -25.12 1.84
CA TYR A 186 -8.19 -24.08 2.69
C TYR A 186 -7.29 -23.76 3.89
N GLU A 187 -7.42 -22.56 4.42
CA GLU A 187 -6.86 -22.13 5.71
C GLU A 187 -7.87 -21.21 6.39
N PHE A 188 -8.29 -21.58 7.60
CA PHE A 188 -9.02 -20.68 8.48
C PHE A 188 -8.01 -19.95 9.37
N ILE A 189 -7.87 -18.64 9.16
CA ILE A 189 -7.08 -17.74 9.98
C ILE A 189 -8.02 -17.10 11.01
N ASP A 190 -7.89 -17.52 12.26
CA ASP A 190 -8.52 -16.90 13.42
C ASP A 190 -7.60 -15.78 13.93
N PHE A 191 -8.03 -14.54 13.72
CA PHE A 191 -7.40 -13.32 14.19
C PHE A 191 -8.31 -12.57 15.19
N ARG A 192 -9.18 -13.32 15.88
CA ARG A 192 -10.05 -12.80 16.95
C ARG A 192 -9.21 -12.41 18.15
N GLU A 193 -9.64 -11.35 18.81
CA GLU A 193 -8.99 -10.82 19.99
C GLU A 193 -8.97 -11.83 21.13
N SER A 194 -7.84 -11.94 21.81
CA SER A 194 -7.70 -12.74 23.02
C SER A 194 -7.90 -11.87 24.25
N ALA A 195 -8.51 -12.43 25.30
CA ALA A 195 -8.55 -11.81 26.61
C ALA A 195 -7.12 -11.61 27.16
N PRO A 196 -6.77 -10.43 27.72
CA PRO A 196 -5.45 -10.21 28.34
C PRO A 196 -5.14 -11.22 29.45
N ALA A 197 -3.85 -11.41 29.76
CA ALA A 197 -3.37 -12.35 30.77
C ALA A 197 -3.95 -12.08 32.17
N ALA A 198 -4.32 -10.83 32.46
CA ALA A 198 -4.96 -10.40 33.69
C ALA A 198 -6.50 -10.56 33.72
N ALA A 199 -7.13 -11.05 32.65
CA ALA A 199 -8.58 -11.26 32.58
C ALA A 199 -9.01 -12.51 33.37
N PHE A 200 -10.16 -12.44 34.04
CA PHE A 200 -10.66 -13.56 34.85
C PHE A 200 -12.18 -13.66 34.82
N GLU A 201 -12.69 -14.89 35.01
CA GLU A 201 -14.09 -15.28 34.85
C GLU A 201 -15.13 -14.27 35.38
N ASN A 202 -14.93 -13.76 36.58
CA ASN A 202 -15.90 -12.94 37.30
C ASN A 202 -15.62 -11.41 37.21
N MET A 203 -14.71 -10.96 36.33
CA MET A 203 -14.24 -9.56 36.32
C MET A 203 -15.34 -8.51 36.09
N TYR A 204 -16.38 -8.84 35.31
CA TYR A 204 -17.52 -7.94 35.04
C TYR A 204 -18.72 -8.14 35.98
N LYS A 205 -18.67 -9.09 36.92
CA LYS A 205 -19.83 -9.50 37.74
C LYS A 205 -20.49 -8.34 38.52
N ASN A 206 -19.69 -7.35 38.93
CA ASN A 206 -20.16 -6.17 39.65
C ASN A 206 -20.29 -4.91 38.77
N ASN A 207 -19.88 -4.98 37.50
CA ASN A 207 -19.91 -3.86 36.55
C ASN A 207 -19.91 -4.37 35.09
N VAL A 208 -21.08 -4.71 34.57
CA VAL A 208 -21.26 -5.17 33.17
C VAL A 208 -20.83 -4.07 32.18
N GLN A 209 -21.03 -2.79 32.49
CA GLN A 209 -20.66 -1.67 31.63
C GLN A 209 -19.15 -1.59 31.34
N ALA A 210 -18.30 -2.19 32.18
CA ALA A 210 -16.86 -2.29 31.94
C ALA A 210 -16.46 -3.32 30.86
N SER A 211 -17.38 -4.16 30.39
CA SER A 211 -17.18 -4.98 29.18
C SER A 211 -17.53 -4.21 27.89
N ILE A 212 -18.32 -3.13 28.00
CA ILE A 212 -18.84 -2.33 26.88
C ILE A 212 -17.95 -1.11 26.61
N THR A 213 -17.46 -0.42 27.65
CA THR A 213 -16.76 0.87 27.53
C THR A 213 -15.54 0.98 28.44
N GLY A 214 -14.49 1.64 27.95
CA GLY A 214 -13.22 1.84 28.67
C GLY A 214 -12.22 0.69 28.48
N GLY A 215 -11.03 0.82 29.05
CA GLY A 215 -9.90 -0.09 28.75
C GLY A 215 -10.07 -1.53 29.25
N LEU A 216 -11.05 -1.81 30.12
CA LEU A 216 -11.41 -3.18 30.52
C LEU A 216 -12.22 -3.92 29.44
N ALA A 217 -12.78 -3.21 28.47
CA ALA A 217 -13.60 -3.78 27.41
C ALA A 217 -12.74 -4.39 26.27
N SER A 218 -11.51 -3.92 26.10
CA SER A 218 -10.67 -4.27 24.96
C SER A 218 -9.94 -5.60 25.13
N GLY A 219 -10.20 -6.53 24.22
CA GLY A 219 -9.33 -7.69 23.95
C GLY A 219 -8.08 -7.27 23.19
N VAL A 220 -7.07 -8.12 23.17
CA VAL A 220 -5.79 -7.88 22.49
C VAL A 220 -5.99 -7.89 20.96
N PRO A 221 -5.72 -6.80 20.22
CA PRO A 221 -6.08 -6.69 18.80
C PRO A 221 -5.36 -7.68 17.89
N GLY A 222 -6.12 -8.38 17.05
CA GLY A 222 -5.61 -9.42 16.15
C GLY A 222 -5.57 -9.08 14.67
N GLU A 223 -6.31 -8.06 14.19
CA GLU A 223 -6.47 -7.77 12.76
C GLU A 223 -5.13 -7.71 12.01
N LEU A 224 -4.15 -6.98 12.55
CA LEU A 224 -2.89 -6.75 11.86
C LEU A 224 -2.03 -8.02 11.73
N ARG A 225 -2.02 -8.93 12.72
CA ARG A 225 -1.42 -10.27 12.56
C ARG A 225 -2.22 -11.15 11.58
N GLY A 226 -3.54 -10.99 11.51
CA GLY A 226 -4.39 -11.63 10.50
C GLY A 226 -4.02 -11.24 9.08
N LEU A 227 -3.89 -9.93 8.83
CA LEU A 227 -3.49 -9.38 7.54
C LEU A 227 -2.03 -9.71 7.20
N GLN A 228 -1.12 -9.69 8.18
CA GLN A 228 0.26 -10.17 8.02
C GLN A 228 0.29 -11.62 7.52
N ARG A 229 -0.39 -12.54 8.23
CA ARG A 229 -0.43 -13.97 7.88
C ARG A 229 -0.97 -14.20 6.47
N LEU A 230 -2.00 -13.44 6.09
CA LEU A 230 -2.57 -13.48 4.74
C LEU A 230 -1.55 -13.01 3.69
N HIS A 231 -0.90 -11.87 3.91
CA HIS A 231 0.05 -11.27 2.99
C HIS A 231 1.34 -12.10 2.84
N GLU A 232 1.94 -12.57 3.93
CA GLU A 232 3.18 -13.37 3.91
C GLU A 232 3.01 -14.69 3.17
N ARG A 233 1.82 -15.31 3.24
CA ARG A 233 1.57 -16.64 2.65
C ARG A 233 0.95 -16.57 1.25
N TYR A 234 0.21 -15.51 0.92
CA TYR A 234 -0.56 -15.42 -0.33
C TYR A 234 -0.37 -14.13 -1.12
N GLY A 235 0.25 -13.07 -0.58
CA GLY A 235 0.44 -11.80 -1.28
C GLY A 235 1.40 -11.87 -2.49
N SER A 236 1.41 -10.83 -3.32
CA SER A 236 2.28 -10.68 -4.49
C SER A 236 2.85 -9.27 -4.68
N LEU A 237 2.33 -8.27 -3.96
CA LEU A 237 2.90 -6.92 -3.88
C LEU A 237 3.76 -6.78 -2.61
N SER A 238 4.41 -5.64 -2.41
CA SER A 238 5.04 -5.33 -1.12
C SER A 238 4.01 -4.83 -0.10
N TRP A 239 4.23 -5.15 1.18
CA TRP A 239 3.39 -4.71 2.29
C TRP A 239 3.15 -3.18 2.29
N SER A 240 4.18 -2.41 1.90
CA SER A 240 4.11 -0.95 1.77
C SER A 240 3.18 -0.49 0.64
N GLU A 241 3.29 -1.08 -0.56
CA GLU A 241 2.39 -0.80 -1.69
C GLU A 241 0.93 -1.11 -1.34
N VAL A 242 0.68 -2.17 -0.59
CA VAL A 242 -0.68 -2.62 -0.22
C VAL A 242 -1.33 -1.70 0.82
N LEU A 243 -0.57 -1.16 1.78
CA LEU A 243 -1.09 -0.23 2.80
C LEU A 243 -1.11 1.24 2.37
N THR A 244 -0.26 1.65 1.43
CA THR A 244 -0.15 3.05 0.97
C THR A 244 -1.49 3.71 0.58
N PRO A 245 -2.42 3.05 -0.12
CA PRO A 245 -3.74 3.63 -0.42
C PRO A 245 -4.54 4.02 0.83
N ALA A 246 -4.50 3.21 1.89
CA ALA A 246 -5.17 3.50 3.16
C ALA A 246 -4.49 4.67 3.91
N VAL A 247 -3.16 4.70 3.94
CA VAL A 247 -2.37 5.84 4.47
C VAL A 247 -2.78 7.14 3.78
N LYS A 248 -2.89 7.12 2.44
CA LYS A 248 -3.28 8.29 1.64
C LYS A 248 -4.67 8.79 2.00
N ILE A 249 -5.68 7.90 2.02
CA ILE A 249 -7.07 8.23 2.37
C ILE A 249 -7.16 8.80 3.80
N ALA A 250 -6.41 8.25 4.75
CA ALA A 250 -6.39 8.75 6.12
C ALA A 250 -5.74 10.15 6.26
N ARG A 251 -4.68 10.44 5.48
CA ARG A 251 -3.90 11.69 5.57
C ARG A 251 -4.51 12.85 4.78
N GLU A 252 -4.91 12.60 3.53
CA GLU A 252 -5.52 13.58 2.64
C GLU A 252 -7.01 13.77 2.97
N GLY A 253 -7.69 12.70 3.37
CA GLY A 253 -9.09 12.69 3.76
C GLY A 253 -10.05 12.12 2.71
N TRP A 254 -11.31 12.00 3.10
CA TRP A 254 -12.41 11.64 2.23
C TRP A 254 -13.67 12.44 2.60
N GLU A 255 -14.67 12.46 1.72
CA GLU A 255 -15.96 13.09 1.99
C GLU A 255 -16.76 12.24 2.99
N VAL A 256 -17.23 12.86 4.08
CA VAL A 256 -18.15 12.25 5.05
C VAL A 256 -19.42 11.84 4.31
N ASN A 257 -19.66 10.53 4.25
CA ASN A 257 -20.72 9.93 3.46
C ASN A 257 -21.97 9.63 4.30
N GLN A 258 -23.06 9.17 3.67
CA GLN A 258 -24.34 9.02 4.36
C GLN A 258 -24.29 7.94 5.43
N ASP A 259 -23.66 6.80 5.13
CA ASP A 259 -23.51 5.71 6.11
C ASP A 259 -22.72 6.17 7.35
N LEU A 260 -21.63 6.94 7.17
CA LEU A 260 -20.86 7.50 8.29
C LEU A 260 -21.69 8.50 9.12
N VAL A 261 -22.53 9.34 8.51
CA VAL A 261 -23.47 10.21 9.25
C VAL A 261 -24.44 9.38 10.09
N ASP A 262 -25.03 8.35 9.50
CA ASP A 262 -26.02 7.51 10.17
C ASP A 262 -25.40 6.66 11.30
N TYR A 263 -24.16 6.19 11.15
CA TYR A 263 -23.42 5.49 12.23
C TYR A 263 -22.93 6.44 13.33
N MET A 264 -22.51 7.67 13.01
CA MET A 264 -22.21 8.68 14.03
C MET A 264 -23.46 8.99 14.86
N VAL A 265 -24.59 9.28 14.22
CA VAL A 265 -25.88 9.53 14.89
C VAL A 265 -26.32 8.32 15.72
N SER A 266 -26.14 7.10 15.21
CA SER A 266 -26.50 5.86 15.93
C SER A 266 -25.64 5.61 17.17
N ALA A 267 -24.38 6.09 17.19
CA ALA A 267 -23.49 5.95 18.34
C ALA A 267 -23.68 7.05 19.40
N THR A 268 -24.07 8.25 18.99
CA THR A 268 -24.19 9.43 19.86
C THR A 268 -25.61 9.62 20.37
N GLY A 269 -25.83 9.38 21.66
CA GLY A 269 -27.10 9.64 22.33
C GLY A 269 -27.22 11.10 22.78
N SER A 270 -27.81 11.30 23.97
CA SER A 270 -27.83 12.63 24.63
C SER A 270 -26.44 13.11 25.08
N ASP A 271 -25.47 12.21 25.16
CA ASP A 271 -24.04 12.53 25.25
C ASP A 271 -23.33 12.14 23.95
N ASN A 272 -22.62 13.09 23.36
CA ASN A 272 -21.95 12.96 22.07
C ASN A 272 -20.44 12.98 22.28
N PHE A 273 -19.87 11.80 22.58
CA PHE A 273 -18.43 11.63 22.80
C PHE A 273 -17.58 12.04 21.59
N LEU A 274 -18.11 11.98 20.36
CA LEU A 274 -17.43 12.44 19.13
C LEU A 274 -17.21 13.96 19.08
N VAL A 275 -17.88 14.72 19.94
CA VAL A 275 -17.72 16.18 20.13
C VAL A 275 -17.20 16.52 21.53
N ASN A 276 -17.59 15.75 22.54
CA ASN A 276 -17.34 16.03 23.96
C ASN A 276 -16.01 15.46 24.50
N ASP A 277 -15.49 14.35 23.94
CA ASP A 277 -14.15 13.84 24.27
C ASP A 277 -13.15 14.42 23.24
N TYR A 278 -12.09 15.06 23.75
CA TYR A 278 -11.11 15.79 22.94
C TYR A 278 -10.42 14.91 21.90
N GLU A 279 -10.09 13.67 22.25
CA GLU A 279 -9.30 12.77 21.39
C GLU A 279 -10.10 12.32 20.16
N TRP A 280 -11.42 12.20 20.33
CA TRP A 280 -12.38 11.95 19.26
C TRP A 280 -12.67 13.23 18.46
N ALA A 281 -12.85 14.37 19.14
CA ALA A 281 -13.16 15.65 18.49
C ALA A 281 -12.06 16.13 17.53
N LEU A 282 -10.80 15.73 17.72
CA LEU A 282 -9.71 15.99 16.77
C LEU A 282 -9.97 15.46 15.36
N ASP A 283 -10.62 14.30 15.23
CA ASP A 283 -10.90 13.64 13.94
C ASP A 283 -12.34 13.94 13.47
N PHE A 284 -13.32 13.85 14.38
CA PHE A 284 -14.75 13.88 14.05
C PHE A 284 -15.41 15.26 14.23
N ALA A 285 -14.81 16.17 15.01
CA ALA A 285 -15.38 17.48 15.31
C ALA A 285 -14.36 18.65 15.35
N PRO A 286 -13.40 18.76 14.40
CA PRO A 286 -12.22 19.66 14.51
C PRO A 286 -12.52 21.17 14.52
N ARG A 287 -13.80 21.57 14.39
CA ARG A 287 -14.28 22.96 14.51
C ARG A 287 -15.26 23.14 15.69
N GLY A 288 -15.21 22.25 16.69
CA GLY A 288 -16.15 22.22 17.83
C GLY A 288 -17.57 21.78 17.46
N LYS A 289 -17.72 21.12 16.30
CA LYS A 289 -18.97 20.58 15.77
C LYS A 289 -18.66 19.35 14.94
N LEU A 290 -19.48 18.31 15.09
CA LEU A 290 -19.42 17.08 14.29
C LEU A 290 -19.43 17.41 12.78
N LEU A 291 -18.59 16.72 12.00
CA LEU A 291 -18.54 16.90 10.55
C LEU A 291 -19.85 16.46 9.88
N ALA A 292 -20.31 17.25 8.92
CA ALA A 292 -21.56 17.01 8.19
C ALA A 292 -21.33 16.26 6.86
N LEU A 293 -22.43 15.77 6.26
CA LEU A 293 -22.43 15.12 4.95
C LEU A 293 -21.70 15.98 3.88
N ASN A 294 -20.81 15.34 3.14
CA ASN A 294 -19.90 15.92 2.13
C ASN A 294 -18.81 16.87 2.68
N GLU A 295 -18.64 17.03 4.00
CA GLU A 295 -17.45 17.68 4.54
C GLU A 295 -16.26 16.70 4.56
N THR A 296 -15.03 17.21 4.42
CA THR A 296 -13.82 16.34 4.44
C THR A 296 -13.46 15.94 5.87
N ILE A 297 -13.38 14.64 6.14
CA ILE A 297 -12.79 14.08 7.35
C ILE A 297 -11.35 13.62 7.08
N THR A 298 -10.46 13.79 8.06
CA THR A 298 -9.07 13.30 8.01
C THR A 298 -8.70 12.64 9.33
N ARG A 299 -7.99 11.51 9.30
CA ARG A 299 -7.53 10.79 10.51
C ARG A 299 -6.01 10.74 10.53
N LYS A 300 -5.37 11.91 10.65
CA LYS A 300 -3.94 12.09 10.37
C LYS A 300 -3.03 11.28 11.30
N ARG A 301 -3.34 11.21 12.60
CA ARG A 301 -2.62 10.38 13.58
C ARG A 301 -2.66 8.89 13.21
N TYR A 302 -3.81 8.43 12.69
CA TYR A 302 -4.00 7.08 12.19
C TYR A 302 -3.27 6.84 10.86
N ALA A 303 -3.18 7.86 9.99
CA ALA A 303 -2.38 7.80 8.78
C ALA A 303 -0.88 7.65 9.09
N ASP A 304 -0.35 8.41 10.05
CA ASP A 304 1.03 8.35 10.51
C ASP A 304 1.34 6.97 11.14
N THR A 305 0.36 6.39 11.83
CA THR A 305 0.41 5.02 12.38
C THR A 305 0.43 3.96 11.28
N LEU A 306 -0.47 4.04 10.30
CA LEU A 306 -0.49 3.13 9.14
C LEU A 306 0.78 3.27 8.28
N GLU A 307 1.33 4.47 8.13
CA GLU A 307 2.58 4.71 7.41
C GLU A 307 3.77 4.06 8.14
N THR A 308 3.82 4.19 9.47
CA THR A 308 4.83 3.52 10.31
C THR A 308 4.74 2.00 10.14
N ILE A 309 3.54 1.43 10.15
CA ILE A 309 3.28 -0.01 9.92
C ILE A 309 3.62 -0.43 8.48
N ALA A 310 3.43 0.44 7.49
CA ALA A 310 3.77 0.20 6.09
C ALA A 310 5.28 0.27 5.80
N GLN A 311 6.05 1.00 6.62
CA GLN A 311 7.50 1.15 6.50
C GLN A 311 8.29 0.15 7.35
N LEU A 312 7.85 -0.09 8.60
CA LEU A 312 8.54 -0.93 9.58
C LEU A 312 7.93 -2.34 9.73
N GLY A 313 6.76 -2.58 9.15
CA GLY A 313 6.03 -3.84 9.22
C GLY A 313 5.08 -3.95 10.43
N PRO A 314 4.35 -5.08 10.54
CA PRO A 314 3.34 -5.31 11.56
C PRO A 314 3.83 -5.18 13.01
N ASP A 315 5.09 -5.55 13.28
CA ASP A 315 5.66 -5.53 14.63
C ASP A 315 5.67 -4.13 15.25
N ALA A 316 5.70 -3.06 14.43
CA ALA A 316 5.64 -1.68 14.91
C ALA A 316 4.32 -1.30 15.63
N PHE A 317 3.26 -2.11 15.49
CA PHE A 317 2.02 -1.95 16.26
C PHE A 317 2.07 -2.70 17.61
N TYR A 318 2.74 -3.86 17.63
CA TYR A 318 2.76 -4.78 18.77
C TYR A 318 3.94 -4.53 19.73
N GLU A 319 4.98 -3.83 19.27
CA GLU A 319 6.14 -3.42 20.06
C GLU A 319 6.47 -1.94 19.87
N GLY A 320 7.20 -1.34 20.80
CA GLY A 320 7.68 0.04 20.70
C GLY A 320 6.58 1.11 20.84
N PRO A 321 6.75 2.32 20.26
CA PRO A 321 5.96 3.50 20.63
C PRO A 321 4.44 3.40 20.45
N ILE A 322 3.95 2.68 19.43
CA ILE A 322 2.50 2.50 19.19
C ILE A 322 1.90 1.56 20.24
N ALA A 323 2.61 0.48 20.58
CA ALA A 323 2.22 -0.43 21.66
C ALA A 323 2.23 0.30 23.01
N GLU A 324 3.27 1.08 23.30
CA GLU A 324 3.35 1.89 24.52
C GLU A 324 2.22 2.91 24.64
N ALA A 325 1.90 3.65 23.57
CA ALA A 325 0.77 4.58 23.53
C ALA A 325 -0.56 3.86 23.78
N THR A 326 -0.77 2.72 23.11
CA THR A 326 -1.97 1.89 23.25
C THR A 326 -2.17 1.42 24.68
N ILE A 327 -1.11 0.90 25.32
CA ILE A 327 -1.16 0.44 26.72
C ILE A 327 -1.35 1.60 27.70
N ARG A 328 -0.70 2.75 27.50
CA ARG A 328 -0.94 3.97 28.30
C ARG A 328 -2.41 4.38 28.24
N ALA A 329 -2.99 4.45 27.05
CA ALA A 329 -4.37 4.89 26.83
C ALA A 329 -5.39 3.91 27.45
N LEU A 330 -5.19 2.60 27.28
CA LEU A 330 -6.01 1.56 27.90
C LEU A 330 -5.98 1.66 29.43
N GLN A 331 -4.78 1.70 30.04
CA GLN A 331 -4.62 1.74 31.49
C GLN A 331 -5.17 3.05 32.10
N ALA A 332 -5.03 4.19 31.41
CA ALA A 332 -5.63 5.47 31.80
C ALA A 332 -7.18 5.45 31.81
N LYS A 333 -7.80 4.45 31.17
CA LYS A 333 -9.25 4.20 31.19
C LYS A 333 -9.56 2.86 31.90
N ASN A 334 -8.78 2.51 32.93
CA ASN A 334 -8.86 1.33 33.81
C ASN A 334 -8.54 -0.05 33.20
N GLY A 335 -8.00 -0.12 31.98
CA GLY A 335 -7.65 -1.39 31.33
C GLY A 335 -6.50 -2.15 32.00
N THR A 336 -6.51 -3.47 31.84
CA THR A 336 -5.52 -4.39 32.44
C THR A 336 -4.53 -5.00 31.44
N MET A 337 -4.64 -4.65 30.15
CA MET A 337 -3.71 -5.08 29.11
C MET A 337 -2.30 -4.51 29.35
N THR A 338 -1.29 -5.28 28.93
CA THR A 338 0.14 -4.96 29.06
C THR A 338 0.85 -5.04 27.71
N LEU A 339 2.09 -4.53 27.64
CA LEU A 339 2.94 -4.68 26.45
C LEU A 339 3.21 -6.16 26.12
N GLU A 340 3.27 -7.02 27.14
CA GLU A 340 3.51 -8.45 26.99
C GLU A 340 2.29 -9.18 26.40
N ASP A 341 1.07 -8.66 26.59
CA ASP A 341 -0.13 -9.15 25.94
C ASP A 341 -0.11 -8.85 24.43
N LEU A 342 0.22 -7.61 24.04
CA LEU A 342 0.36 -7.20 22.64
C LEU A 342 1.47 -8.01 21.95
N LYS A 343 2.66 -8.06 22.55
CA LYS A 343 3.85 -8.71 21.99
C LYS A 343 3.63 -10.20 21.72
N ASN A 344 2.95 -10.90 22.63
CA ASN A 344 2.70 -12.34 22.52
C ASN A 344 1.42 -12.70 21.72
N TYR A 345 0.71 -11.72 21.14
CA TYR A 345 -0.46 -12.05 20.32
C TYR A 345 -0.06 -12.77 19.02
N THR A 346 -0.64 -13.94 18.80
CA THR A 346 -0.50 -14.73 17.57
C THR A 346 -1.87 -15.13 17.02
N VAL A 347 -2.01 -15.18 15.69
CA VAL A 347 -3.20 -15.79 15.06
C VAL A 347 -3.26 -17.28 15.35
N ALA A 348 -4.47 -17.82 15.49
CA ALA A 348 -4.69 -19.26 15.50
C ALA A 348 -5.00 -19.72 14.07
N ILE A 349 -4.41 -20.84 13.64
CA ILE A 349 -4.78 -21.52 12.40
C ILE A 349 -5.61 -22.74 12.80
N ARG A 350 -6.81 -22.87 12.24
CA ARG A 350 -7.78 -23.93 12.59
C ARG A 350 -8.21 -24.71 11.35
N GLU A 351 -8.76 -25.90 11.57
CA GLU A 351 -9.38 -26.68 10.50
C GLU A 351 -10.76 -26.08 10.12
N PRO A 352 -11.07 -25.93 8.83
CA PRO A 352 -12.30 -25.27 8.39
C PRO A 352 -13.48 -26.25 8.26
N SER A 353 -14.59 -25.94 8.92
CA SER A 353 -15.81 -26.74 8.87
C SER A 353 -16.41 -26.76 7.46
N THR A 354 -16.76 -27.95 6.97
CA THR A 354 -17.11 -28.22 5.57
C THR A 354 -18.30 -29.16 5.46
N ILE A 355 -19.25 -28.85 4.56
CA ILE A 355 -20.35 -29.75 4.17
C ILE A 355 -20.46 -29.85 2.65
N ASN A 356 -21.09 -30.94 2.18
CA ASN A 356 -21.78 -30.89 0.89
C ASN A 356 -23.19 -30.31 1.12
N TYR A 357 -23.67 -29.50 0.19
CA TYR A 357 -25.04 -29.01 0.08
C TYR A 357 -25.48 -29.16 -1.38
N ARG A 358 -26.28 -30.19 -1.67
CA ARG A 358 -26.67 -30.54 -3.05
C ARG A 358 -25.41 -30.76 -3.93
N ASP A 359 -25.32 -30.11 -5.09
CA ASP A 359 -24.18 -30.19 -6.02
C ASP A 359 -22.94 -29.36 -5.60
N TYR A 360 -22.97 -28.75 -4.41
CA TYR A 360 -21.95 -27.81 -3.94
C TYR A 360 -21.22 -28.33 -2.70
N LYS A 361 -19.94 -27.95 -2.56
CA LYS A 361 -19.18 -28.01 -1.31
C LYS A 361 -19.18 -26.62 -0.68
N LEU A 362 -19.54 -26.50 0.58
CA LEU A 362 -19.53 -25.26 1.36
C LEU A 362 -18.49 -25.40 2.46
N THR A 363 -17.60 -24.42 2.55
CA THR A 363 -16.54 -24.35 3.57
C THR A 363 -16.60 -23.02 4.30
N ALA A 364 -16.51 -23.08 5.63
CA ALA A 364 -16.62 -21.94 6.53
C ALA A 364 -15.54 -21.99 7.63
N CYS A 365 -15.39 -20.90 8.38
CA CYS A 365 -14.64 -20.90 9.64
C CYS A 365 -15.29 -21.84 10.67
N SER A 366 -14.48 -22.50 11.51
CA SER A 366 -14.96 -23.30 12.64
C SER A 366 -15.21 -22.46 13.91
N ALA A 367 -15.61 -23.08 15.01
CA ALA A 367 -15.61 -22.44 16.33
C ALA A 367 -14.22 -21.78 16.63
N PRO A 368 -14.17 -20.58 17.25
CA PRO A 368 -15.27 -19.80 17.84
C PRO A 368 -16.07 -18.91 16.87
N SER A 369 -15.94 -19.11 15.55
CA SER A 369 -16.81 -18.49 14.54
C SER A 369 -18.23 -19.09 14.60
N GLY A 370 -19.23 -18.40 14.05
CA GLY A 370 -20.59 -18.92 13.86
C GLY A 370 -20.77 -19.81 12.62
N GLY A 371 -19.69 -20.31 12.01
CA GLY A 371 -19.73 -21.01 10.72
C GLY A 371 -20.48 -22.34 10.77
N GLU A 372 -20.27 -23.16 11.79
CA GLU A 372 -21.05 -24.40 11.98
C GLU A 372 -22.54 -24.12 12.14
N VAL A 373 -22.94 -22.99 12.73
CA VAL A 373 -24.35 -22.64 12.85
C VAL A 373 -24.96 -22.42 11.46
N ALA A 374 -24.27 -21.67 10.60
CA ALA A 374 -24.68 -21.45 9.21
C ALA A 374 -24.72 -22.75 8.39
N LEU A 375 -23.67 -23.58 8.50
CA LEU A 375 -23.62 -24.87 7.80
C LEU A 375 -24.66 -25.87 8.33
N THR A 376 -24.97 -25.85 9.63
CA THR A 376 -26.00 -26.71 10.25
C THR A 376 -27.39 -26.37 9.70
N VAL A 377 -27.76 -25.09 9.63
CA VAL A 377 -29.05 -24.68 9.03
C VAL A 377 -29.12 -25.12 7.57
N LEU A 378 -28.05 -24.94 6.79
CA LEU A 378 -28.00 -25.38 5.41
C LEU A 378 -28.10 -26.92 5.31
N LYS A 379 -27.42 -27.68 6.17
CA LYS A 379 -27.51 -29.15 6.16
C LYS A 379 -28.88 -29.67 6.59
N ILE A 380 -29.60 -28.94 7.45
CA ILE A 380 -31.02 -29.17 7.74
C ILE A 380 -31.88 -28.88 6.49
N MET A 381 -31.66 -27.76 5.81
CA MET A 381 -32.44 -27.35 4.63
C MET A 381 -32.18 -28.21 3.37
N GLU A 382 -31.03 -28.87 3.26
CA GLU A 382 -30.68 -29.76 2.13
C GLU A 382 -31.74 -30.85 1.92
N GLY A 383 -32.23 -31.44 3.02
CA GLY A 383 -33.24 -32.50 3.00
C GLY A 383 -34.66 -32.05 2.69
N TYR A 384 -34.88 -30.78 2.33
CA TYR A 384 -36.14 -30.31 1.77
C TYR A 384 -35.98 -30.04 0.27
N GLU A 385 -36.89 -30.60 -0.52
CA GLU A 385 -37.05 -30.29 -1.94
C GLU A 385 -37.62 -28.88 -2.13
N LYS A 386 -37.35 -28.27 -3.30
CA LYS A 386 -38.07 -27.09 -3.80
C LYS A 386 -38.07 -25.88 -2.85
N VAL A 387 -36.94 -25.68 -2.17
CA VAL A 387 -36.62 -24.51 -1.32
C VAL A 387 -36.60 -23.21 -2.15
N GLY A 388 -36.28 -23.31 -3.44
CA GLY A 388 -36.32 -22.18 -4.36
C GLY A 388 -37.73 -21.77 -4.80
N ASP A 389 -38.62 -22.74 -4.99
CA ASP A 389 -39.91 -22.58 -5.68
C ASP A 389 -40.82 -21.53 -5.03
N ALA A 390 -41.26 -20.56 -5.82
CA ALA A 390 -42.15 -19.48 -5.38
C ALA A 390 -43.50 -20.00 -4.82
N SER A 391 -43.97 -21.18 -5.26
CA SER A 391 -45.18 -21.82 -4.70
C SER A 391 -45.00 -22.28 -3.24
N ASN A 392 -43.76 -22.58 -2.84
CA ASN A 392 -43.43 -23.16 -1.55
C ASN A 392 -42.83 -22.13 -0.57
N ILE A 393 -42.77 -20.85 -0.96
CA ILE A 393 -42.05 -19.80 -0.23
C ILE A 393 -42.49 -19.69 1.24
N ASN A 394 -43.80 -19.77 1.52
CA ASN A 394 -44.35 -19.69 2.87
C ASN A 394 -43.84 -20.82 3.78
N LEU A 395 -44.00 -22.07 3.35
CA LEU A 395 -43.57 -23.25 4.10
C LEU A 395 -42.05 -23.33 4.22
N THR A 396 -41.32 -22.95 3.17
CA THR A 396 -39.86 -22.90 3.18
C THR A 396 -39.33 -21.85 4.15
N THR A 397 -39.97 -20.68 4.22
CA THR A 397 -39.62 -19.62 5.18
C THR A 397 -39.83 -20.10 6.61
N HIS A 398 -40.93 -20.80 6.90
CA HIS A 398 -41.17 -21.42 8.21
C HIS A 398 -40.11 -22.47 8.56
N ARG A 399 -39.81 -23.41 7.65
CA ARG A 399 -38.79 -24.45 7.88
C ARG A 399 -37.39 -23.88 8.08
N LEU A 400 -37.06 -22.79 7.37
CA LEU A 400 -35.79 -22.07 7.51
C LEU A 400 -35.66 -21.44 8.91
N ASP A 401 -36.73 -20.78 9.37
CA ASP A 401 -36.82 -20.13 10.68
C ASP A 401 -36.74 -21.17 11.83
N GLU A 402 -37.46 -22.29 11.72
CA GLU A 402 -37.34 -23.42 12.66
C GLU A 402 -35.92 -24.04 12.67
N ALA A 403 -35.28 -24.16 11.50
CA ALA A 403 -33.91 -24.67 11.39
C ALA A 403 -32.89 -23.71 12.02
N MET A 404 -33.08 -22.39 11.87
CA MET A 404 -32.30 -21.36 12.56
C MET A 404 -32.43 -21.52 14.08
N LYS A 405 -33.66 -21.60 14.62
CA LYS A 405 -33.91 -21.80 16.05
C LYS A 405 -33.18 -23.02 16.63
N PHE A 406 -33.20 -24.15 15.93
CA PHE A 406 -32.43 -25.34 16.34
C PHE A 406 -30.92 -25.13 16.31
N ALA A 407 -30.37 -24.50 15.27
CA ALA A 407 -28.93 -24.26 15.17
C ALA A 407 -28.43 -23.24 16.21
N TYR A 408 -29.23 -22.22 16.55
CA TYR A 408 -28.94 -21.31 17.66
C TYR A 408 -29.02 -21.99 19.04
N GLY A 409 -29.93 -22.96 19.23
CA GLY A 409 -29.93 -23.80 20.43
C GLY A 409 -28.68 -24.67 20.57
N MET A 410 -28.04 -25.04 19.47
CA MET A 410 -26.71 -25.68 19.49
C MET A 410 -25.57 -24.67 19.75
N ARG A 411 -25.65 -23.46 19.15
CA ARG A 411 -24.63 -22.40 19.27
C ARG A 411 -24.22 -22.12 20.72
N SER A 412 -25.14 -22.16 21.67
CA SER A 412 -24.88 -21.84 23.08
C SER A 412 -23.83 -22.74 23.76
N ASN A 413 -23.52 -23.90 23.17
CA ASN A 413 -22.48 -24.84 23.64
C ASN A 413 -21.10 -24.60 22.98
N LEU A 414 -21.00 -23.71 21.99
CA LEU A 414 -19.74 -23.36 21.32
C LEU A 414 -18.93 -22.35 22.13
N GLY A 415 -17.63 -22.30 21.86
CA GLY A 415 -16.66 -21.35 22.40
C GLY A 415 -15.28 -21.65 21.83
N ASP A 416 -14.21 -21.01 22.33
CA ASP A 416 -12.84 -21.23 21.84
C ASP A 416 -12.36 -22.68 22.02
N PRO A 417 -12.04 -23.42 20.93
CA PRO A 417 -11.55 -24.78 21.02
C PRO A 417 -10.29 -24.98 21.86
N LEU A 418 -9.47 -23.94 22.05
CA LEU A 418 -8.26 -24.02 22.90
C LEU A 418 -8.59 -24.18 24.40
N PHE A 419 -9.85 -24.00 24.79
CA PHE A 419 -10.32 -24.02 26.19
C PHE A 419 -11.46 -25.03 26.44
N LEU A 420 -11.90 -25.79 25.44
CA LEU A 420 -13.07 -26.68 25.52
C LEU A 420 -12.74 -28.10 25.05
N THR A 421 -12.90 -29.10 25.94
CA THR A 421 -12.70 -30.51 25.61
C THR A 421 -13.89 -31.07 24.80
N GLY A 422 -13.62 -31.85 23.74
CA GLY A 422 -14.66 -32.49 22.92
C GLY A 422 -15.35 -31.56 21.91
N ILE A 423 -14.93 -30.30 21.80
CA ILE A 423 -15.49 -29.30 20.90
C ILE A 423 -15.42 -29.70 19.42
N ASP A 424 -14.33 -30.33 18.97
CA ASP A 424 -14.18 -30.79 17.59
C ASP A 424 -15.17 -31.91 17.26
N GLU A 425 -15.43 -32.81 18.21
CA GLU A 425 -16.44 -33.87 18.06
C GLU A 425 -17.85 -33.26 18.01
N TYR A 426 -18.13 -32.28 18.87
CA TYR A 426 -19.40 -31.57 18.91
C TYR A 426 -19.68 -30.81 17.61
N GLN A 427 -18.73 -29.99 17.13
CA GLN A 427 -18.91 -29.15 15.94
C GLN A 427 -19.05 -30.01 14.67
N ASN A 428 -18.32 -31.13 14.56
CA ASN A 428 -18.53 -32.13 13.51
C ASN A 428 -19.90 -32.83 13.63
N SER A 429 -20.40 -33.08 14.85
CA SER A 429 -21.72 -33.68 15.03
C SER A 429 -22.86 -32.75 14.60
N MET A 430 -22.74 -31.43 14.83
CA MET A 430 -23.74 -30.44 14.43
C MET A 430 -24.01 -30.48 12.91
N ILE A 431 -22.93 -30.44 12.11
CA ILE A 431 -22.99 -30.43 10.65
C ILE A 431 -23.23 -31.82 10.02
N SER A 432 -23.46 -32.86 10.82
CA SER A 432 -23.65 -34.22 10.34
C SER A 432 -25.02 -34.46 9.68
N ALA A 433 -25.07 -35.37 8.70
CA ALA A 433 -26.31 -35.75 8.03
C ALA A 433 -27.34 -36.40 8.99
N SER A 434 -26.85 -37.09 10.03
CA SER A 434 -27.64 -37.65 11.13
C SER A 434 -28.34 -36.58 11.95
N THR A 435 -27.60 -35.58 12.47
CA THR A 435 -28.17 -34.48 13.26
C THR A 435 -29.14 -33.66 12.43
N ALA A 436 -28.81 -33.38 11.17
CA ALA A 436 -29.71 -32.70 10.25
C ALA A 436 -31.02 -33.48 9.98
N ALA A 437 -30.96 -34.81 9.92
CA ALA A 437 -32.16 -35.64 9.78
C ALA A 437 -32.99 -35.70 11.07
N GLU A 438 -32.34 -35.79 12.24
CA GLU A 438 -33.01 -35.75 13.54
C GLU A 438 -33.73 -34.41 13.75
N VAL A 439 -33.06 -33.28 13.48
CA VAL A 439 -33.68 -31.94 13.55
C VAL A 439 -34.84 -31.80 12.58
N ARG A 440 -34.70 -32.23 11.31
CA ARG A 440 -35.83 -32.25 10.36
C ARG A 440 -37.04 -33.05 10.87
N SER A 441 -36.85 -34.10 11.66
CA SER A 441 -37.95 -34.89 12.24
C SER A 441 -38.68 -34.19 13.40
N LYS A 442 -38.07 -33.14 13.98
CA LYS A 442 -38.65 -32.31 15.06
C LYS A 442 -39.36 -31.06 14.53
N ILE A 443 -38.96 -30.56 13.35
CA ILE A 443 -39.60 -29.40 12.70
C ILE A 443 -41.04 -29.74 12.30
N SER A 444 -42.00 -28.94 12.78
CA SER A 444 -43.43 -29.14 12.54
C SER A 444 -43.96 -28.14 11.51
N ASP A 445 -44.39 -28.60 10.33
CA ASP A 445 -44.88 -27.74 9.23
C ASP A 445 -46.10 -26.86 9.56
N THR A 446 -46.76 -27.12 10.69
CA THR A 446 -48.05 -26.51 11.10
C THR A 446 -47.99 -25.66 12.38
N ARG A 447 -46.82 -25.50 13.02
CA ARG A 447 -46.66 -24.69 14.24
C ARG A 447 -45.18 -24.40 14.57
N THR A 448 -44.93 -23.32 15.31
CA THR A 448 -43.72 -23.14 16.14
C THR A 448 -43.89 -23.78 17.52
N PHE A 449 -42.79 -24.01 18.22
CA PHE A 449 -42.77 -24.29 19.67
C PHE A 449 -42.11 -23.13 20.44
N ASN A 450 -42.23 -23.15 21.76
CA ASN A 450 -41.52 -22.26 22.68
C ASN A 450 -40.01 -22.54 22.68
N THR A 451 -39.21 -21.54 23.03
CA THR A 451 -37.73 -21.60 23.07
C THR A 451 -37.10 -22.85 23.72
N SER A 452 -37.63 -23.31 24.85
CA SER A 452 -37.12 -24.50 25.57
C SER A 452 -37.24 -25.84 24.82
N TYR A 453 -37.90 -25.87 23.67
CA TYR A 453 -37.92 -27.02 22.76
C TYR A 453 -36.65 -27.13 21.90
N TYR A 454 -35.97 -26.01 21.66
CA TYR A 454 -34.79 -25.91 20.78
C TYR A 454 -33.50 -25.82 21.59
N ASP A 455 -33.54 -25.14 22.75
CA ASP A 455 -32.53 -25.26 23.81
C ASP A 455 -33.16 -25.72 25.14
N PRO A 456 -33.10 -27.03 25.45
CA PRO A 456 -33.53 -27.57 26.74
C PRO A 456 -32.60 -27.23 27.92
N ALA A 457 -31.40 -26.70 27.69
CA ALA A 457 -30.43 -26.34 28.73
C ALA A 457 -30.61 -24.89 29.23
N GLY A 458 -31.25 -24.02 28.45
CA GLY A 458 -31.55 -22.64 28.84
C GLY A 458 -30.33 -21.72 28.88
N LEU A 459 -29.34 -21.98 28.02
CA LEU A 459 -28.10 -21.24 27.90
C LEU A 459 -28.28 -20.03 26.97
N GLU A 460 -27.72 -18.87 27.34
CA GLU A 460 -27.84 -17.68 26.50
C GLU A 460 -27.15 -17.83 25.14
N SER A 461 -27.77 -17.28 24.10
CA SER A 461 -27.09 -16.89 22.86
C SER A 461 -26.95 -15.38 22.88
N LEU A 462 -25.73 -14.87 23.03
CA LEU A 462 -25.45 -13.43 23.05
C LEU A 462 -25.76 -12.79 21.69
N GLU A 463 -26.48 -11.66 21.72
CA GLU A 463 -26.61 -10.73 20.58
C GLU A 463 -25.31 -9.90 20.49
N THR A 464 -24.44 -10.31 19.58
CA THR A 464 -23.24 -9.53 19.22
C THR A 464 -23.64 -8.43 18.22
N PRO A 465 -22.99 -7.26 18.19
CA PRO A 465 -23.32 -6.14 17.30
C PRO A 465 -22.27 -5.93 16.16
N GLY A 466 -21.87 -4.68 15.89
CA GLY A 466 -21.09 -4.18 14.74
C GLY A 466 -19.92 -5.03 14.22
N THR A 467 -19.64 -4.89 12.92
CA THR A 467 -18.72 -5.72 12.10
C THR A 467 -18.59 -5.10 10.71
N SER A 468 -17.51 -5.41 9.97
CA SER A 468 -17.40 -5.13 8.54
C SER A 468 -17.05 -6.41 7.78
N HIS A 469 -17.79 -6.74 6.71
CA HIS A 469 -17.51 -7.90 5.87
C HIS A 469 -16.84 -7.49 4.55
N ILE A 470 -15.91 -8.32 4.07
CA ILE A 470 -15.16 -8.11 2.82
C ILE A 470 -14.99 -9.47 2.12
N VAL A 471 -15.15 -9.49 0.80
CA VAL A 471 -14.85 -10.65 -0.06
C VAL A 471 -13.93 -10.25 -1.21
N THR A 472 -12.93 -11.10 -1.51
CA THR A 472 -12.06 -10.95 -2.67
C THR A 472 -11.85 -12.29 -3.37
N ALA A 473 -11.69 -12.27 -4.69
CA ALA A 473 -11.27 -13.44 -5.46
C ALA A 473 -10.54 -13.00 -6.73
N ASP A 474 -9.66 -13.86 -7.26
CA ASP A 474 -8.96 -13.61 -8.51
C ASP A 474 -9.01 -14.77 -9.51
N HIS A 475 -8.56 -14.50 -10.73
CA HIS A 475 -8.56 -15.41 -11.87
C HIS A 475 -7.92 -16.78 -11.60
N THR A 476 -6.95 -16.89 -10.67
CA THR A 476 -6.32 -18.15 -10.27
C THR A 476 -7.23 -19.08 -9.48
N GLY A 477 -8.31 -18.55 -8.87
CA GLY A 477 -9.15 -19.27 -7.92
C GLY A 477 -8.72 -19.15 -6.46
N LEU A 478 -7.72 -18.31 -6.15
CA LEU A 478 -7.55 -17.76 -4.81
C LEU A 478 -8.77 -16.89 -4.47
N SER A 479 -9.46 -17.24 -3.38
CA SER A 479 -10.69 -16.56 -2.92
C SER A 479 -10.70 -16.47 -1.41
N ILE A 480 -11.08 -15.32 -0.86
CA ILE A 480 -11.05 -15.03 0.58
C ILE A 480 -12.38 -14.39 0.98
N SER A 481 -12.93 -14.85 2.10
CA SER A 481 -14.11 -14.26 2.73
C SER A 481 -13.78 -13.95 4.19
N LEU A 482 -13.90 -12.68 4.58
CA LEU A 482 -13.36 -12.12 5.82
C LEU A 482 -14.40 -11.23 6.50
N THR A 483 -14.62 -11.39 7.80
CA THR A 483 -15.28 -10.36 8.62
C THR A 483 -14.31 -9.91 9.71
N THR A 484 -14.09 -8.60 9.78
CA THR A 484 -13.35 -7.90 10.83
C THR A 484 -14.33 -7.10 11.70
N THR A 485 -13.91 -6.70 12.90
CA THR A 485 -14.69 -5.87 13.83
C THR A 485 -13.86 -5.20 14.93
N VAL A 486 -14.43 -4.18 15.57
CA VAL A 486 -14.07 -3.64 16.90
C VAL A 486 -15.20 -3.87 17.94
N ASN A 487 -16.15 -4.75 17.63
CA ASN A 487 -17.41 -5.06 18.31
C ASN A 487 -18.51 -3.97 18.18
N LEU A 488 -18.73 -3.09 19.16
CA LEU A 488 -19.78 -2.06 19.09
C LEU A 488 -19.42 -0.90 18.18
N LEU A 489 -20.39 -0.02 17.93
CA LEU A 489 -20.15 1.26 17.27
C LEU A 489 -19.06 2.04 18.03
N PHE A 490 -17.90 2.21 17.37
CA PHE A 490 -16.69 2.83 17.91
C PHE A 490 -16.04 2.06 19.08
N GLY A 491 -16.26 0.75 19.15
CA GLY A 491 -15.64 -0.17 20.09
C GLY A 491 -15.87 0.22 21.55
N SER A 492 -14.78 0.19 22.35
CA SER A 492 -14.78 0.59 23.76
C SER A 492 -14.96 2.09 24.02
N ARG A 493 -15.20 2.88 22.95
CA ARG A 493 -15.21 4.36 22.92
C ARG A 493 -13.87 4.98 23.34
N LEU A 494 -12.79 4.21 23.19
CA LEU A 494 -11.42 4.61 23.46
C LEU A 494 -10.65 4.72 22.13
N VAL A 495 -10.24 5.94 21.79
CA VAL A 495 -9.25 6.21 20.76
C VAL A 495 -7.91 6.53 21.45
N VAL A 496 -6.82 5.94 20.97
CA VAL A 496 -5.48 6.15 21.51
C VAL A 496 -4.99 7.55 21.11
N PRO A 497 -4.64 8.45 22.06
CA PRO A 497 -4.36 9.86 21.77
C PRO A 497 -3.29 10.06 20.70
N GLU A 498 -2.14 9.40 20.84
CA GLU A 498 -0.98 9.62 19.98
C GLU A 498 -1.13 9.03 18.56
N THR A 499 -1.94 7.96 18.41
CA THR A 499 -1.98 7.12 17.19
C THR A 499 -3.33 7.14 16.46
N GLY A 500 -4.40 7.65 17.07
CA GLY A 500 -5.73 7.65 16.48
C GLY A 500 -6.35 6.25 16.27
N VAL A 501 -5.77 5.21 16.87
CA VAL A 501 -6.29 3.83 16.84
C VAL A 501 -7.52 3.74 17.74
N ILE A 502 -8.62 3.20 17.20
CA ILE A 502 -9.86 2.95 17.96
C ILE A 502 -9.80 1.52 18.50
N MET A 503 -9.99 1.35 19.81
CA MET A 503 -9.87 0.05 20.49
C MET A 503 -11.21 -0.67 20.59
N ASN A 504 -11.20 -1.97 20.31
CA ASN A 504 -12.37 -2.85 20.43
C ASN A 504 -12.99 -2.89 21.84
N ASN A 505 -14.23 -3.38 21.93
CA ASN A 505 -14.86 -3.84 23.19
C ASN A 505 -15.11 -5.36 23.18
N GLU A 506 -14.24 -6.14 22.53
CA GLU A 506 -14.51 -7.54 22.20
C GLU A 506 -14.66 -8.46 23.44
N MET A 507 -14.21 -8.03 24.61
CA MET A 507 -14.49 -8.73 25.87
C MET A 507 -16.00 -8.81 26.20
N ASN A 508 -16.83 -7.97 25.59
CA ASN A 508 -18.29 -8.01 25.69
C ASN A 508 -18.91 -9.28 25.11
N ASP A 509 -18.25 -9.95 24.15
CA ASP A 509 -18.74 -11.18 23.54
C ASP A 509 -18.49 -12.43 24.42
N PHE A 510 -17.96 -12.28 25.64
CA PHE A 510 -17.93 -13.33 26.67
C PHE A 510 -19.19 -13.32 27.55
N SER A 511 -19.69 -14.51 27.88
CA SER A 511 -20.76 -14.70 28.86
C SER A 511 -20.30 -14.36 30.28
N ILE A 512 -21.08 -13.55 31.00
CA ILE A 512 -20.73 -13.03 32.33
C ILE A 512 -21.41 -13.86 33.43
N PRO A 513 -20.67 -14.56 34.31
CA PRO A 513 -21.27 -15.49 35.27
C PRO A 513 -22.24 -14.84 36.25
N ASN A 514 -23.40 -15.47 36.43
CA ASN A 514 -24.53 -15.00 37.25
C ASN A 514 -25.23 -13.73 36.72
N VAL A 515 -24.88 -13.24 35.53
CA VAL A 515 -25.68 -12.25 34.80
C VAL A 515 -26.63 -13.02 33.90
N THR A 516 -27.92 -12.98 34.24
CA THR A 516 -29.00 -13.55 33.45
C THR A 516 -29.44 -12.53 32.39
N ASN A 517 -29.63 -12.97 31.14
CA ASN A 517 -30.08 -12.06 30.08
C ASN A 517 -31.54 -11.61 30.30
N ALA A 518 -32.01 -10.64 29.50
CA ALA A 518 -33.35 -10.04 29.64
C ALA A 518 -34.55 -11.02 29.53
N PHE A 519 -34.30 -12.28 29.16
CA PHE A 519 -35.32 -13.33 28.95
C PHE A 519 -35.19 -14.52 29.92
N GLY A 520 -34.32 -14.44 30.93
CA GLY A 520 -34.19 -15.45 31.98
C GLY A 520 -33.15 -16.56 31.72
N TYR A 521 -32.38 -16.47 30.63
CA TYR A 521 -31.38 -17.48 30.26
C TYR A 521 -30.10 -17.35 31.09
N ILE A 522 -29.47 -18.48 31.41
CA ILE A 522 -28.22 -18.51 32.18
C ILE A 522 -27.01 -18.33 31.26
N PRO A 523 -25.93 -17.66 31.72
CA PRO A 523 -24.79 -17.34 30.89
C PRO A 523 -23.97 -18.60 30.57
N SER A 524 -23.54 -18.75 29.31
CA SER A 524 -22.93 -20.01 28.83
C SER A 524 -21.53 -20.26 29.42
N PRO A 525 -21.30 -21.38 30.14
CA PRO A 525 -19.97 -21.72 30.66
C PRO A 525 -18.93 -21.96 29.56
N ALA A 526 -19.36 -22.42 28.39
CA ALA A 526 -18.49 -22.59 27.22
C ALA A 526 -17.85 -21.26 26.79
N ASN A 527 -18.54 -20.14 27.07
CA ASN A 527 -18.14 -18.79 26.68
C ASN A 527 -17.79 -17.87 27.88
N PHE A 528 -17.43 -18.42 29.05
CA PHE A 528 -16.89 -17.61 30.16
C PHE A 528 -15.46 -17.10 29.88
N VAL A 529 -15.13 -15.92 30.43
CA VAL A 529 -13.81 -15.27 30.35
C VAL A 529 -12.70 -16.15 30.95
N ARG A 530 -11.55 -16.23 30.27
CA ARG A 530 -10.29 -16.84 30.74
C ARG A 530 -9.09 -16.08 30.15
N PRO A 531 -7.92 -16.02 30.81
CA PRO A 531 -6.69 -15.48 30.20
C PRO A 531 -6.40 -16.12 28.83
N GLY A 532 -6.05 -15.31 27.83
CA GLY A 532 -5.66 -15.78 26.49
C GLY A 532 -6.77 -16.37 25.61
N LYS A 533 -7.98 -16.57 26.14
CA LYS A 533 -9.12 -17.14 25.42
C LYS A 533 -9.74 -16.13 24.45
N ARG A 534 -10.35 -16.61 23.37
CA ARG A 534 -11.12 -15.81 22.41
C ARG A 534 -12.64 -15.92 22.67
N PRO A 535 -13.42 -14.83 22.53
CA PRO A 535 -14.87 -14.89 22.72
C PRO A 535 -15.60 -15.49 21.51
N LEU A 536 -16.68 -16.22 21.78
CA LEU A 536 -17.59 -16.75 20.76
C LEU A 536 -18.12 -15.63 19.86
N SER A 537 -18.28 -15.89 18.56
CA SER A 537 -18.75 -14.89 17.60
C SER A 537 -20.02 -15.33 16.87
N SER A 538 -20.48 -14.45 15.97
CA SER A 538 -21.53 -14.69 14.98
C SER A 538 -21.00 -14.58 13.55
N ILE A 539 -19.75 -14.14 13.39
CA ILE A 539 -19.03 -14.10 12.11
C ILE A 539 -19.08 -15.49 11.45
N SER A 540 -19.52 -15.54 10.19
CA SER A 540 -19.70 -16.80 9.44
C SER A 540 -19.47 -16.59 7.94
N PRO A 541 -18.22 -16.31 7.51
CA PRO A 541 -17.87 -16.24 6.10
C PRO A 541 -17.94 -17.64 5.47
N VAL A 542 -18.47 -17.74 4.25
CA VAL A 542 -18.63 -19.01 3.52
C VAL A 542 -18.08 -18.89 2.11
N ILE A 543 -17.33 -19.91 1.69
CA ILE A 543 -16.91 -20.13 0.32
C ILE A 543 -17.62 -21.36 -0.22
N VAL A 544 -18.14 -21.25 -1.45
CA VAL A 544 -18.87 -22.30 -2.17
C VAL A 544 -18.05 -22.78 -3.36
N GLU A 545 -17.99 -24.09 -3.54
CA GLU A 545 -17.41 -24.75 -4.71
C GLU A 545 -18.42 -25.67 -5.41
N HIS A 546 -18.32 -25.82 -6.72
CA HIS A 546 -19.00 -26.87 -7.48
C HIS A 546 -18.29 -28.22 -7.28
N LEU A 547 -19.02 -29.26 -6.83
CA LEU A 547 -18.44 -30.61 -6.63
C LEU A 547 -17.94 -31.27 -7.92
N ASN A 548 -18.60 -30.97 -9.05
CA ASN A 548 -18.39 -31.62 -10.34
C ASN A 548 -17.54 -30.78 -11.32
N ALA A 549 -16.74 -29.84 -10.83
CA ALA A 549 -15.93 -28.95 -11.67
C ALA A 549 -14.73 -29.67 -12.34
N THR A 550 -14.40 -29.25 -13.55
CA THR A 550 -13.30 -29.82 -14.36
C THR A 550 -11.94 -29.13 -14.14
N SER A 551 -11.89 -28.04 -13.36
CA SER A 551 -10.66 -27.32 -13.01
C SER A 551 -10.75 -26.76 -11.59
N LEU A 552 -9.60 -26.60 -10.90
CA LEU A 552 -9.55 -26.02 -9.56
C LEU A 552 -9.93 -24.53 -9.52
N ALA A 553 -9.77 -23.80 -10.62
CA ALA A 553 -10.13 -22.39 -10.71
C ALA A 553 -11.65 -22.22 -10.94
N ASP A 554 -12.26 -23.12 -11.72
CA ASP A 554 -13.70 -23.12 -12.02
C ASP A 554 -14.52 -23.93 -11.00
N ALA A 555 -13.85 -24.61 -10.07
CA ALA A 555 -14.48 -25.16 -8.87
C ALA A 555 -14.99 -24.05 -7.94
N PHE A 556 -14.27 -22.94 -7.78
CA PHE A 556 -14.75 -21.81 -6.99
C PHE A 556 -15.99 -21.17 -7.63
N TYR A 557 -17.09 -21.10 -6.87
CA TYR A 557 -18.34 -20.49 -7.32
C TYR A 557 -18.66 -19.18 -6.59
N ILE A 558 -18.77 -19.17 -5.26
CA ILE A 558 -19.21 -17.99 -4.48
C ILE A 558 -18.27 -17.74 -3.30
N ALA A 559 -17.98 -16.47 -2.99
CA ALA A 559 -17.55 -16.02 -1.67
C ALA A 559 -18.59 -15.04 -1.12
N VAL A 560 -19.12 -15.31 0.07
CA VAL A 560 -20.19 -14.51 0.68
C VAL A 560 -20.13 -14.58 2.20
N GLY A 561 -20.72 -13.57 2.83
CA GLY A 561 -20.89 -13.46 4.27
C GLY A 561 -21.58 -12.15 4.61
N ALA A 562 -21.56 -11.77 5.88
CA ALA A 562 -22.20 -10.54 6.32
C ALA A 562 -21.53 -9.90 7.54
N ALA A 563 -21.93 -8.65 7.76
CA ALA A 563 -21.84 -7.85 8.97
C ALA A 563 -23.24 -7.67 9.59
N GLY A 564 -23.29 -7.16 10.82
CA GLY A 564 -24.51 -7.03 11.65
C GLY A 564 -24.58 -8.01 12.83
N GLY A 565 -23.42 -8.44 13.35
CA GLY A 565 -23.34 -9.21 14.59
C GLY A 565 -24.10 -10.53 14.56
N SER A 566 -25.04 -10.75 15.48
CA SER A 566 -25.86 -11.96 15.51
C SER A 566 -26.59 -12.23 14.19
N ARG A 567 -26.94 -11.17 13.45
CA ARG A 567 -27.68 -11.22 12.18
C ARG A 567 -26.84 -11.73 11.01
N ILE A 568 -25.51 -11.85 11.19
CA ILE A 568 -24.57 -12.35 10.16
C ILE A 568 -24.93 -13.77 9.73
N ILE A 569 -25.13 -14.68 10.69
CA ILE A 569 -25.47 -16.08 10.44
C ILE A 569 -26.74 -16.15 9.58
N THR A 570 -27.82 -15.50 10.04
CA THR A 570 -29.11 -15.48 9.35
C THR A 570 -29.05 -14.84 7.97
N SER A 571 -28.25 -13.77 7.79
CA SER A 571 -28.06 -13.10 6.50
C SER A 571 -27.30 -13.99 5.51
N THR A 572 -26.19 -14.57 5.94
CA THR A 572 -25.35 -15.45 5.11
C THR A 572 -26.12 -16.68 4.62
N ILE A 573 -26.90 -17.34 5.51
CA ILE A 573 -27.76 -18.47 5.13
C ILE A 573 -28.77 -18.04 4.05
N GLN A 574 -29.46 -16.91 4.21
CA GLN A 574 -30.47 -16.44 3.26
C GLN A 574 -29.85 -16.09 1.90
N ASN A 575 -28.70 -15.42 1.89
CA ASN A 575 -27.97 -15.09 0.65
C ASN A 575 -27.53 -16.37 -0.08
N LEU A 576 -27.03 -17.38 0.64
CA LEU A 576 -26.70 -18.68 0.06
C LEU A 576 -27.93 -19.38 -0.53
N ILE A 577 -29.06 -19.45 0.18
CA ILE A 577 -30.30 -20.05 -0.34
C ILE A 577 -30.81 -19.29 -1.59
N ASN A 578 -30.69 -17.97 -1.61
CA ASN A 578 -31.04 -17.16 -2.78
C ASN A 578 -30.14 -17.48 -4.00
N MET A 579 -28.83 -17.63 -3.80
CA MET A 579 -27.90 -17.93 -4.89
C MET A 579 -27.88 -19.41 -5.32
N LEU A 580 -28.13 -20.35 -4.41
CA LEU A 580 -28.00 -21.79 -4.64
C LEU A 580 -29.34 -22.48 -4.98
N ASP A 581 -30.43 -22.16 -4.26
CA ASP A 581 -31.75 -22.77 -4.50
C ASP A 581 -32.62 -21.94 -5.45
N ARG A 582 -32.44 -20.61 -5.52
CA ARG A 582 -33.22 -19.71 -6.40
C ARG A 582 -32.48 -19.26 -7.66
N GLY A 583 -31.15 -19.45 -7.70
CA GLY A 583 -30.32 -19.07 -8.85
C GLY A 583 -30.18 -17.56 -9.05
N ASP A 584 -30.44 -16.76 -8.02
CA ASP A 584 -30.30 -15.30 -8.08
C ASP A 584 -28.84 -14.90 -8.42
N ASP A 585 -28.67 -13.74 -9.07
CA ASP A 585 -27.37 -13.05 -9.06
C ASP A 585 -27.06 -12.47 -7.68
N VAL A 586 -25.78 -12.18 -7.40
CA VAL A 586 -25.33 -11.66 -6.10
C VAL A 586 -26.16 -10.44 -5.70
N LYS A 587 -26.33 -9.46 -6.60
CA LYS A 587 -27.02 -8.21 -6.28
C LYS A 587 -28.49 -8.46 -5.93
N THR A 588 -29.18 -9.32 -6.68
CA THR A 588 -30.56 -9.73 -6.39
C THR A 588 -30.65 -10.53 -5.09
N ALA A 589 -29.71 -11.43 -4.82
CA ALA A 589 -29.67 -12.21 -3.57
C ALA A 589 -29.49 -11.31 -2.33
N LEU A 590 -28.56 -10.36 -2.39
CA LEU A 590 -28.34 -9.38 -1.32
C LEU A 590 -29.55 -8.44 -1.14
N ALA A 591 -30.19 -8.03 -2.23
CA ALA A 591 -31.33 -7.09 -2.21
C ALA A 591 -32.66 -7.69 -1.69
N ARG A 592 -32.80 -9.02 -1.61
CA ARG A 592 -34.03 -9.65 -1.11
C ARG A 592 -34.30 -9.26 0.36
N PRO A 593 -35.58 -9.09 0.76
CA PRO A 593 -35.95 -8.85 2.15
C PRO A 593 -35.52 -10.02 3.06
N ARG A 594 -35.03 -9.71 4.25
CA ARG A 594 -34.49 -10.70 5.20
C ARG A 594 -35.40 -10.90 6.42
N LEU A 595 -35.37 -12.12 6.95
CA LEU A 595 -35.82 -12.46 8.30
C LEU A 595 -34.62 -12.68 9.24
N HIS A 596 -34.87 -12.65 10.55
CA HIS A 596 -33.91 -13.02 11.58
C HIS A 596 -34.65 -13.53 12.83
N ASP A 597 -34.33 -14.76 13.22
CA ASP A 597 -34.59 -15.35 14.54
C ASP A 597 -33.24 -15.92 15.04
N GLN A 598 -32.93 -15.68 16.31
CA GLN A 598 -31.68 -16.10 16.99
C GLN A 598 -31.96 -16.97 18.23
N LEU A 599 -33.12 -17.63 18.24
CA LEU A 599 -33.79 -18.31 19.35
C LEU A 599 -34.23 -17.39 20.50
N VAL A 600 -33.37 -16.49 20.99
CA VAL A 600 -33.66 -15.61 22.15
C VAL A 600 -33.36 -14.15 21.79
N PRO A 601 -34.35 -13.21 21.83
CA PRO A 601 -35.75 -13.40 22.20
C PRO A 601 -36.54 -14.29 21.24
N GLU A 602 -37.70 -14.80 21.71
CA GLU A 602 -38.67 -15.53 20.90
C GLU A 602 -39.45 -14.55 19.98
N VAL A 603 -38.74 -14.03 18.98
CA VAL A 603 -39.17 -12.99 18.04
C VAL A 603 -38.57 -13.24 16.67
N VAL A 604 -39.42 -13.43 15.66
CA VAL A 604 -39.00 -13.42 14.26
C VAL A 604 -39.02 -11.97 13.77
N SER A 605 -37.86 -11.35 13.63
CA SER A 605 -37.74 -10.02 13.03
C SER A 605 -37.78 -10.13 11.51
N VAL A 606 -38.62 -9.36 10.82
CA VAL A 606 -38.59 -9.21 9.36
C VAL A 606 -38.40 -7.76 8.95
N GLU A 607 -37.75 -7.53 7.80
CA GLU A 607 -37.65 -6.18 7.23
C GLU A 607 -39.01 -5.66 6.72
N SER A 608 -39.17 -4.34 6.63
CA SER A 608 -40.43 -3.68 6.20
C SER A 608 -40.88 -4.01 4.78
N SER A 609 -39.98 -4.52 3.94
CA SER A 609 -40.23 -4.97 2.56
C SER A 609 -40.57 -6.46 2.43
N PHE A 610 -40.63 -7.20 3.55
CA PHE A 610 -40.92 -8.64 3.56
C PHE A 610 -42.39 -8.92 3.14
N ASN A 611 -42.64 -10.10 2.58
CA ASN A 611 -43.95 -10.41 2.00
C ASN A 611 -45.05 -10.53 3.08
N ASN A 612 -46.04 -9.63 3.05
CA ASN A 612 -47.16 -9.62 4.01
C ASN A 612 -47.97 -10.94 4.07
N GLY A 613 -48.08 -11.68 2.96
CA GLY A 613 -48.73 -12.99 2.93
C GLY A 613 -47.90 -14.05 3.66
N THR A 614 -46.57 -14.00 3.55
CA THR A 614 -45.66 -14.85 4.32
C THR A 614 -45.64 -14.45 5.80
N VAL A 615 -45.67 -13.17 6.13
CA VAL A 615 -45.80 -12.68 7.52
C VAL A 615 -47.10 -13.16 8.16
N ALA A 616 -48.22 -13.06 7.43
CA ALA A 616 -49.53 -13.57 7.90
C ALA A 616 -49.52 -15.10 8.09
N PHE A 617 -48.87 -15.84 7.19
CA PHE A 617 -48.68 -17.29 7.32
C PHE A 617 -47.86 -17.66 8.57
N LEU A 618 -46.71 -17.03 8.78
CA LEU A 618 -45.86 -17.28 9.97
C LEU A 618 -46.61 -16.96 11.27
N LYS A 619 -47.36 -15.86 11.33
CA LYS A 619 -48.24 -15.54 12.47
C LYS A 619 -49.35 -16.59 12.66
N GLY A 620 -49.90 -17.12 11.58
CA GLY A 620 -50.87 -18.23 11.61
C GLY A 620 -50.32 -19.55 12.17
N LEU A 621 -49.00 -19.76 12.09
CA LEU A 621 -48.29 -20.87 12.74
C LEU A 621 -47.91 -20.60 14.21
N GLY A 622 -48.34 -19.46 14.76
CA GLY A 622 -48.08 -19.03 16.14
C GLY A 622 -46.81 -18.20 16.34
N LYS A 623 -46.09 -17.81 15.28
CA LYS A 623 -44.82 -17.07 15.42
C LYS A 623 -45.05 -15.60 15.80
N ASN A 624 -44.25 -15.13 16.75
CA ASN A 624 -44.20 -13.74 17.17
C ASN A 624 -43.40 -12.89 16.16
N VAL A 625 -44.02 -12.54 15.03
CA VAL A 625 -43.34 -11.81 13.94
C VAL A 625 -43.44 -10.28 14.12
N THR A 626 -42.30 -9.63 14.30
CA THR A 626 -42.13 -8.17 14.37
C THR A 626 -41.57 -7.61 13.06
N VAL A 627 -41.87 -6.35 12.76
CA VAL A 627 -41.21 -5.62 11.66
C VAL A 627 -40.09 -4.78 12.26
N ALA A 628 -38.88 -4.91 11.72
CA ALA A 628 -37.69 -4.22 12.18
C ALA A 628 -37.04 -3.42 11.03
N ALA A 629 -36.17 -2.47 11.40
CA ALA A 629 -35.20 -1.92 10.47
C ALA A 629 -34.20 -3.01 10.04
N ALA A 630 -33.57 -2.83 8.87
CA ALA A 630 -32.51 -3.74 8.44
C ALA A 630 -31.25 -3.55 9.31
N GLY A 631 -30.76 -4.65 9.89
CA GLY A 631 -29.61 -4.66 10.80
C GLY A 631 -28.46 -5.56 10.35
N SER A 632 -28.31 -5.82 9.05
CA SER A 632 -27.21 -6.63 8.52
C SER A 632 -26.73 -6.10 7.18
N ALA A 633 -25.42 -6.16 6.95
CA ALA A 633 -24.76 -5.70 5.73
C ALA A 633 -23.96 -6.84 5.10
N ALA A 634 -24.48 -7.41 4.02
CA ALA A 634 -23.87 -8.54 3.34
C ALA A 634 -23.07 -8.10 2.11
N GLN A 635 -21.96 -8.79 1.86
CA GLN A 635 -21.09 -8.58 0.71
C GLN A 635 -20.92 -9.92 -0.01
N GLY A 636 -20.84 -9.90 -1.33
CA GLY A 636 -20.74 -11.12 -2.10
C GLY A 636 -20.06 -10.94 -3.45
N LEU A 637 -19.48 -12.02 -3.93
CA LEU A 637 -19.04 -12.18 -5.32
C LEU A 637 -19.25 -13.62 -5.77
N ARG A 638 -19.49 -13.81 -7.07
CA ARG A 638 -19.47 -15.15 -7.68
C ARG A 638 -18.65 -15.17 -8.97
N ARG A 639 -18.00 -16.30 -9.22
CA ARG A 639 -17.32 -16.62 -10.47
C ARG A 639 -18.33 -17.29 -11.40
N LEU A 640 -18.50 -16.69 -12.57
CA LEU A 640 -19.35 -17.17 -13.65
C LEU A 640 -18.57 -18.09 -14.60
N THR A 641 -19.32 -18.84 -15.41
CA THR A 641 -18.76 -19.65 -16.49
C THR A 641 -17.87 -18.82 -17.43
N GLY A 642 -16.74 -19.41 -17.84
CA GLY A 642 -15.69 -18.70 -18.57
C GLY A 642 -14.77 -17.84 -17.70
N GLY A 643 -14.87 -17.88 -16.37
CA GLY A 643 -14.00 -17.13 -15.47
C GLY A 643 -14.26 -15.63 -15.52
N MET A 644 -15.53 -15.24 -15.65
CA MET A 644 -15.96 -13.87 -15.35
C MET A 644 -16.33 -13.77 -13.86
N PHE A 645 -16.32 -12.56 -13.31
CA PHE A 645 -16.79 -12.29 -11.95
C PHE A 645 -17.93 -11.27 -11.97
N GLU A 646 -18.88 -11.45 -11.06
CA GLU A 646 -19.77 -10.38 -10.59
C GLU A 646 -19.53 -10.19 -9.09
N ALA A 647 -19.70 -8.97 -8.61
CA ALA A 647 -19.62 -8.63 -7.20
C ALA A 647 -20.64 -7.54 -6.88
N ALA A 648 -21.19 -7.59 -5.67
CA ALA A 648 -22.08 -6.55 -5.16
C ALA A 648 -21.92 -6.43 -3.65
N GLY A 649 -22.15 -5.21 -3.16
CA GLY A 649 -22.28 -4.94 -1.73
C GLY A 649 -23.71 -4.70 -1.31
N GLU A 650 -23.90 -4.58 -0.01
CA GLU A 650 -25.20 -4.36 0.64
C GLU A 650 -25.97 -3.16 0.05
N PRO A 651 -27.10 -3.35 -0.66
CA PRO A 651 -27.88 -2.23 -1.22
C PRO A 651 -28.62 -1.38 -0.17
N ARG A 652 -28.51 -1.72 1.12
CA ARG A 652 -29.04 -0.95 2.26
C ARG A 652 -28.02 0.01 2.89
N GLN A 653 -26.72 -0.18 2.61
CA GLN A 653 -25.67 0.80 2.88
C GLN A 653 -25.51 1.64 1.61
N VAL A 654 -25.58 2.97 1.74
CA VAL A 654 -25.58 3.90 0.60
C VAL A 654 -24.25 3.89 -0.14
N ASN A 655 -23.16 3.64 0.58
CA ASN A 655 -21.78 3.72 0.11
C ASN A 655 -21.09 2.35 -0.03
N SER A 656 -21.82 1.24 0.14
CA SER A 656 -21.32 -0.11 -0.08
C SER A 656 -21.21 -0.46 -1.57
N GLY A 657 -20.20 -1.25 -1.95
CA GLY A 657 -19.91 -1.49 -3.36
C GLY A 657 -19.13 -2.77 -3.65
N GLY A 658 -19.53 -3.44 -4.74
CA GLY A 658 -18.77 -4.53 -5.36
C GLY A 658 -18.24 -4.10 -6.74
N LEU A 659 -17.00 -4.47 -7.04
CA LEU A 659 -16.32 -4.21 -8.30
C LEU A 659 -15.66 -5.50 -8.81
N ALA A 660 -16.03 -5.92 -10.02
CA ALA A 660 -15.31 -6.97 -10.73
C ALA A 660 -14.33 -6.32 -11.73
N VAL A 661 -13.09 -6.81 -11.74
CA VAL A 661 -11.97 -6.18 -12.44
C VAL A 661 -11.88 -6.72 -13.86
N SER A 662 -12.36 -5.92 -14.82
CA SER A 662 -12.18 -6.18 -16.24
C SER A 662 -10.72 -5.96 -16.62
N LEU A 663 -10.16 -6.90 -17.40
CA LEU A 663 -8.84 -6.74 -17.99
C LEU A 663 -9.03 -6.02 -19.32
N ASP A 664 -9.19 -4.69 -19.29
CA ASP A 664 -9.05 -3.92 -20.54
C ASP A 664 -7.62 -4.12 -21.05
N ILE A 665 -7.50 -4.88 -22.13
CA ILE A 665 -6.23 -5.20 -22.76
C ILE A 665 -5.54 -3.93 -23.25
N LYS A 666 -6.26 -2.83 -23.54
CA LYS A 666 -5.63 -1.54 -23.84
C LYS A 666 -4.97 -0.94 -22.60
N SER A 667 -5.66 -0.87 -21.45
CA SER A 667 -5.08 -0.33 -20.21
C SER A 667 -3.98 -1.21 -19.62
N ARG A 668 -4.15 -2.55 -19.59
CA ARG A 668 -3.10 -3.46 -19.11
C ARG A 668 -1.97 -3.60 -20.14
N ALA A 669 -2.21 -3.43 -21.44
CA ALA A 669 -1.12 -3.17 -22.37
C ALA A 669 -0.48 -1.81 -22.07
N PHE A 670 -1.19 -0.72 -21.82
CA PHE A 670 -0.54 0.56 -21.51
C PHE A 670 0.35 0.46 -20.25
N ARG A 671 -0.12 -0.24 -19.20
CA ARG A 671 0.63 -0.50 -17.95
C ARG A 671 1.73 -1.58 -18.07
N LEU A 672 1.58 -2.60 -18.93
CA LEU A 672 2.61 -3.63 -19.17
C LEU A 672 3.54 -3.30 -20.35
N PHE A 673 3.19 -2.37 -21.23
CA PHE A 673 4.08 -1.85 -22.27
C PHE A 673 4.92 -0.70 -21.68
N SER A 674 4.41 0.02 -20.66
CA SER A 674 5.25 0.87 -19.80
C SER A 674 6.13 0.07 -18.82
N ARG A 675 5.63 -1.01 -18.18
CA ARG A 675 6.42 -1.87 -17.27
C ARG A 675 7.22 -3.01 -17.93
N ARG A 676 7.05 -3.32 -19.23
CA ARG A 676 7.66 -4.49 -19.88
C ARG A 676 8.04 -4.35 -21.37
N CYS A 677 7.78 -3.20 -22.02
CA CYS A 677 8.20 -2.91 -23.39
C CYS A 677 8.93 -1.55 -23.51
N TRP A 678 10.05 -1.46 -22.79
CA TRP A 678 11.23 -0.67 -23.19
C TRP A 678 12.38 -1.62 -23.61
N THR A 679 11.97 -2.76 -24.17
CA THR A 679 12.78 -3.95 -24.44
C THR A 679 12.29 -4.59 -25.76
N THR A 680 12.92 -4.13 -26.86
CA THR A 680 12.94 -4.62 -28.26
C THR A 680 11.64 -4.58 -29.13
N TYR A 681 11.52 -3.73 -30.23
CA TYR A 681 10.91 -4.01 -31.61
C TYR A 681 10.81 -2.81 -32.80
N GLN A 682 11.07 -2.64 -34.21
CA GLN A 682 11.88 -3.00 -35.57
C GLN A 682 12.32 -1.67 -36.24
N VAL A 683 13.52 -1.45 -36.84
CA VAL A 683 14.69 -2.21 -37.42
C VAL A 683 14.23 -3.19 -38.50
N HIS A 684 13.95 -2.75 -39.72
CA HIS A 684 14.36 -1.47 -40.32
C HIS A 684 13.46 -1.09 -41.51
N CYS A 685 13.87 -0.03 -42.23
CA CYS A 685 13.18 0.64 -43.34
C CYS A 685 12.16 1.69 -42.87
N ILE A 686 12.00 2.82 -43.57
CA ILE A 686 12.39 3.16 -44.96
C ILE A 686 13.32 4.39 -45.00
N PHE A 687 14.07 4.55 -46.09
CA PHE A 687 14.64 5.84 -46.52
C PHE A 687 14.39 6.04 -48.03
N PHE A 688 14.31 7.29 -48.48
CA PHE A 688 14.17 7.78 -49.87
C PHE A 688 12.78 7.81 -50.59
N GLN A 689 12.14 9.00 -50.46
CA GLN A 689 11.81 9.97 -51.54
C GLN A 689 10.62 9.83 -52.53
N VAL A 690 9.99 11.01 -52.78
CA VAL A 690 9.43 11.56 -54.05
C VAL A 690 7.92 11.36 -54.43
N THR A 691 7.16 12.44 -54.20
CA THR A 691 6.03 13.09 -54.95
C THR A 691 4.67 12.43 -55.28
N SER A 692 3.68 13.33 -55.39
CA SER A 692 2.43 13.34 -56.20
C SER A 692 1.21 12.46 -55.83
N ASP A 693 0.15 13.18 -55.43
CA ASP A 693 -1.26 13.15 -55.86
C ASP A 693 -2.14 11.88 -55.91
N HIS A 694 -3.36 12.12 -55.39
CA HIS A 694 -4.67 11.51 -55.70
C HIS A 694 -5.08 10.10 -55.22
N GLU A 695 -6.33 10.08 -54.76
CA GLU A 695 -7.29 8.96 -54.61
C GLU A 695 -6.94 7.79 -53.67
N GLY A 696 -8.00 7.05 -53.32
CA GLY A 696 -7.98 5.81 -52.55
C GLY A 696 -9.25 5.00 -52.92
N PRO A 697 -9.77 4.09 -52.09
CA PRO A 697 -9.21 3.49 -50.88
C PRO A 697 -9.17 1.95 -50.95
N GLN A 698 -8.22 1.28 -50.29
CA GLN A 698 -8.36 -0.15 -49.97
C GLN A 698 -7.55 -0.62 -48.75
N GLN A 699 -7.77 -1.87 -48.34
CA GLN A 699 -7.50 -2.36 -46.98
C GLN A 699 -6.40 -3.42 -46.88
N HIS A 700 -5.85 -3.53 -45.66
CA HIS A 700 -5.19 -4.71 -45.07
C HIS A 700 -3.82 -5.16 -45.60
N ALA A 701 -3.13 -5.86 -44.70
CA ALA A 701 -1.87 -6.59 -44.89
C ALA A 701 -0.59 -5.78 -45.20
N GLU A 702 -0.04 -5.10 -44.18
CA GLU A 702 1.39 -5.24 -43.86
C GLU A 702 1.71 -4.84 -42.41
N ILE A 703 1.80 -5.84 -41.52
CA ILE A 703 2.21 -5.67 -40.11
C ILE A 703 3.22 -6.78 -39.77
N HIS A 704 4.52 -6.58 -40.05
CA HIS A 704 5.61 -7.33 -39.39
C HIS A 704 7.05 -6.80 -39.62
N VAL A 705 7.25 -5.53 -40.03
CA VAL A 705 8.60 -4.90 -40.12
C VAL A 705 8.74 -3.62 -39.28
N GLN A 706 7.92 -3.45 -38.23
CA GLN A 706 8.05 -2.34 -37.26
C GLN A 706 8.26 -2.82 -35.77
N GLY A 707 8.63 -4.11 -35.55
CA GLY A 707 9.29 -4.76 -34.38
C GLY A 707 10.72 -5.56 -34.39
N ILE A 708 12.08 -5.36 -34.06
CA ILE A 708 13.36 -4.62 -33.49
C ILE A 708 13.65 -3.03 -33.07
N GLN A 709 13.93 -1.98 -33.91
CA GLN A 709 14.25 -0.51 -33.61
C GLN A 709 13.40 0.27 -32.59
N ARG A 710 12.06 0.21 -32.48
CA ARG A 710 11.35 1.31 -31.76
C ARG A 710 11.84 1.46 -30.31
N ASP A 711 12.37 0.38 -29.76
CA ASP A 711 13.18 0.35 -28.55
C ASP A 711 14.66 0.75 -28.70
N SER A 712 15.33 0.54 -29.84
CA SER A 712 16.61 1.22 -30.12
C SER A 712 16.39 2.74 -30.17
N LYS A 713 15.45 3.25 -30.98
CA LYS A 713 15.06 4.66 -30.99
C LYS A 713 14.76 5.18 -29.60
N ARG A 714 13.97 4.47 -28.79
CA ARG A 714 13.71 4.88 -27.40
C ARG A 714 14.95 4.84 -26.49
N ARG A 715 15.80 3.83 -26.60
CA ARG A 715 17.07 3.74 -25.84
C ARG A 715 18.07 4.81 -26.30
N ASP A 716 18.03 5.19 -27.57
CA ASP A 716 18.79 6.28 -28.20
C ASP A 716 18.16 7.66 -27.94
N GLU A 717 16.86 7.75 -27.66
CA GLU A 717 16.11 8.96 -27.25
C GLU A 717 16.33 9.24 -25.75
N LYS A 718 16.39 8.23 -24.89
CA LYS A 718 16.75 8.43 -23.47
C LYS A 718 18.23 8.76 -23.32
N LYS A 719 19.13 7.98 -23.96
CA LYS A 719 20.53 8.43 -24.16
C LYS A 719 20.59 9.80 -24.83
N GLY A 720 19.67 10.10 -25.74
CA GLY A 720 19.56 11.37 -26.45
C GLY A 720 19.30 12.53 -25.50
N LYS A 721 18.30 12.42 -24.61
CA LYS A 721 17.94 13.43 -23.60
C LYS A 721 19.05 13.60 -22.56
N ASP A 722 19.66 12.52 -22.11
CA ASP A 722 20.79 12.55 -21.17
C ASP A 722 22.03 13.20 -21.82
N MET A 723 22.32 12.86 -23.09
CA MET A 723 23.35 13.52 -23.91
C MET A 723 22.98 14.95 -24.33
N GLU A 724 21.70 15.34 -24.29
CA GLU A 724 21.24 16.69 -24.64
C GLU A 724 21.48 17.64 -23.47
N ASP A 725 21.15 17.25 -22.24
CA ASP A 725 21.50 18.00 -21.03
C ASP A 725 23.03 18.05 -20.82
N GLU A 726 23.76 16.94 -21.03
CA GLU A 726 25.23 16.97 -21.01
C GLU A 726 25.79 17.88 -22.12
N ARG A 727 25.25 17.84 -23.34
CA ARG A 727 25.71 18.70 -24.44
C ARG A 727 25.38 20.16 -24.21
N ALA A 728 24.23 20.49 -23.62
CA ALA A 728 23.88 21.84 -23.22
C ALA A 728 24.84 22.36 -22.15
N LEU A 729 25.12 21.57 -21.11
CA LEU A 729 26.11 21.92 -20.08
C LEU A 729 27.52 22.08 -20.67
N ARG A 730 27.97 21.23 -21.60
CA ARG A 730 29.28 21.38 -22.25
C ARG A 730 29.36 22.55 -23.23
N ALA A 731 28.27 22.83 -23.95
CA ALA A 731 28.18 23.98 -24.86
C ALA A 731 28.13 25.31 -24.10
N ASP A 732 27.70 25.29 -22.83
CA ASP A 732 27.66 26.44 -21.94
C ASP A 732 28.91 26.52 -21.01
N TYR A 733 29.60 25.41 -20.75
CA TYR A 733 30.81 25.30 -19.92
C TYR A 733 31.81 24.29 -20.52
N PRO A 734 32.71 24.68 -21.43
CA PRO A 734 33.53 23.73 -22.19
C PRO A 734 34.51 22.91 -21.33
N TRP A 735 34.95 23.44 -20.18
CA TRP A 735 35.95 22.80 -19.32
C TRP A 735 35.43 21.63 -18.46
N ILE A 736 34.12 21.34 -18.44
CA ILE A 736 33.55 20.40 -17.46
C ILE A 736 33.79 18.92 -17.80
N ARG A 737 33.77 18.08 -16.76
CA ARG A 737 33.75 16.61 -16.84
C ARG A 737 32.48 16.09 -16.17
N THR A 738 31.74 15.25 -16.87
CA THR A 738 30.50 14.61 -16.39
C THR A 738 30.76 13.26 -15.68
N PRO A 739 29.93 12.82 -14.71
CA PRO A 739 28.89 13.58 -14.02
C PRO A 739 29.38 14.90 -13.44
N LEU A 740 28.58 15.96 -13.57
CA LEU A 740 28.97 17.31 -13.22
C LEU A 740 28.91 17.50 -11.70
N VAL A 741 30.03 17.85 -11.07
CA VAL A 741 30.11 18.23 -9.65
C VAL A 741 30.17 19.74 -9.52
N ILE A 742 29.32 20.30 -8.66
CA ILE A 742 29.15 21.74 -8.45
C ILE A 742 29.42 22.07 -6.98
N GLY A 743 30.24 23.09 -6.75
CA GLY A 743 30.41 23.69 -5.42
C GLY A 743 29.31 24.70 -5.14
N ALA A 744 28.49 24.46 -4.13
CA ALA A 744 27.43 25.38 -3.73
C ALA A 744 28.00 26.76 -3.30
N PRO A 745 27.34 27.88 -3.61
CA PRO A 745 27.72 29.20 -3.11
C PRO A 745 27.46 29.28 -1.59
N MET A 746 28.50 29.04 -0.80
CA MET A 746 28.45 29.14 0.66
C MET A 746 29.02 30.49 1.09
N ARG A 747 28.16 31.43 1.50
CA ARG A 747 28.54 32.81 1.87
C ARG A 747 29.76 32.85 2.80
N LEU A 748 30.79 33.62 2.42
CA LEU A 748 32.08 33.78 3.11
C LEU A 748 32.97 32.51 3.22
N ILE A 749 32.48 31.33 2.83
CA ILE A 749 33.20 30.04 2.94
C ILE A 749 33.71 29.60 1.56
N ALA A 750 32.84 29.64 0.54
CA ALA A 750 33.18 29.34 -0.84
C ALA A 750 33.69 30.61 -1.53
N LEU A 751 34.99 30.86 -1.42
CA LEU A 751 35.65 32.01 -2.04
C LEU A 751 36.53 31.56 -3.21
N ALA A 752 37.38 32.46 -3.72
CA ALA A 752 38.14 32.28 -4.96
C ALA A 752 38.94 30.96 -5.04
N GLU A 753 39.60 30.54 -3.97
CA GLU A 753 40.33 29.27 -3.89
C GLU A 753 39.41 28.07 -4.16
N LEU A 754 38.40 27.83 -3.31
CA LEU A 754 37.48 26.70 -3.46
C LEU A 754 36.77 26.73 -4.82
N ALA A 755 36.31 27.91 -5.26
CA ALA A 755 35.61 28.04 -6.53
C ALA A 755 36.52 27.66 -7.73
N THR A 756 37.79 28.07 -7.71
CA THR A 756 38.70 27.81 -8.84
C THR A 756 39.27 26.40 -8.84
N GLU A 757 39.52 25.77 -7.69
CA GLU A 757 39.98 24.37 -7.65
C GLU A 757 38.89 23.38 -8.07
N ILE A 758 37.61 23.63 -7.72
CA ILE A 758 36.48 22.83 -8.24
C ILE A 758 36.40 22.92 -9.77
N SER A 759 36.55 24.11 -10.34
CA SER A 759 36.57 24.29 -11.81
C SER A 759 37.79 23.64 -12.47
N LYS A 760 38.98 23.72 -11.86
CA LYS A 760 40.20 23.01 -12.33
C LYS A 760 40.07 21.49 -12.29
N ALA A 761 39.20 20.94 -11.45
CA ALA A 761 38.84 19.52 -11.43
C ALA A 761 37.69 19.16 -12.41
N GLY A 762 37.33 20.08 -13.31
CA GLY A 762 36.25 19.91 -14.30
C GLY A 762 34.84 19.98 -13.70
N GLY A 763 34.70 20.56 -12.50
CA GLY A 763 33.40 20.93 -11.93
C GLY A 763 33.03 22.37 -12.29
N ILE A 764 32.06 22.93 -11.56
CA ILE A 764 31.80 24.38 -11.52
C ILE A 764 31.80 24.83 -10.06
N GLY A 765 32.76 25.65 -9.67
CA GLY A 765 32.76 26.28 -8.35
C GLY A 765 32.07 27.65 -8.37
N PHE A 766 31.28 27.95 -7.34
CA PHE A 766 30.63 29.25 -7.16
C PHE A 766 31.26 30.03 -6.00
N ILE A 767 31.43 31.35 -6.18
CA ILE A 767 31.81 32.29 -5.12
C ILE A 767 30.55 32.72 -4.37
N GLY A 768 30.53 32.50 -3.06
CA GLY A 768 29.44 32.89 -2.15
C GLY A 768 29.64 34.29 -1.56
N ALA A 769 29.05 35.30 -2.19
CA ALA A 769 28.96 36.67 -1.66
C ALA A 769 27.72 36.86 -0.76
N GLY A 770 26.59 36.28 -1.14
CA GLY A 770 25.31 36.51 -0.48
C GLY A 770 24.88 37.98 -0.55
N THR A 771 24.38 38.54 0.56
CA THR A 771 23.74 39.88 0.57
C THR A 771 24.70 41.08 0.56
N ASP A 772 26.01 40.85 0.57
CA ASP A 772 27.03 41.91 0.46
C ASP A 772 27.97 41.57 -0.72
N VAL A 773 28.11 42.51 -1.65
CA VAL A 773 28.91 42.34 -2.89
C VAL A 773 30.10 43.31 -2.95
N SER A 774 30.42 44.01 -1.86
CA SER A 774 31.57 44.92 -1.77
C SER A 774 32.89 44.22 -2.16
N ASP A 775 33.19 43.08 -1.53
CA ASP A 775 34.39 42.28 -1.80
C ASP A 775 34.29 41.36 -3.04
N LEU A 776 33.11 41.24 -3.68
CA LEU A 776 32.93 40.33 -4.81
C LEU A 776 33.87 40.64 -5.99
N SER A 777 34.17 41.92 -6.23
CA SER A 777 35.16 42.33 -7.24
C SER A 777 36.59 41.90 -6.88
N ALA A 778 36.94 41.88 -5.58
CA ALA A 778 38.25 41.41 -5.11
C ALA A 778 38.35 39.88 -5.24
N HIS A 779 37.30 39.15 -4.86
CA HIS A 779 37.23 37.69 -5.03
C HIS A 779 37.27 37.27 -6.51
N LEU A 780 36.58 37.98 -7.40
CA LEU A 780 36.64 37.71 -8.85
C LEU A 780 37.99 38.08 -9.47
N THR A 781 38.63 39.15 -9.01
CA THR A 781 40.02 39.49 -9.41
C THR A 781 40.99 38.38 -8.99
N LYS A 782 40.83 37.86 -7.77
CA LYS A 782 41.63 36.74 -7.25
C LYS A 782 41.36 35.44 -8.00
N ALA A 783 40.10 35.12 -8.30
CA ALA A 783 39.71 33.94 -9.07
C ALA A 783 40.25 33.99 -10.51
N LYS A 784 40.20 35.16 -11.15
CA LYS A 784 40.85 35.40 -12.45
C LYS A 784 42.34 35.08 -12.39
N LYS A 785 43.06 35.61 -11.39
CA LYS A 785 44.49 35.32 -11.19
C LYS A 785 44.78 33.85 -10.89
N LEU A 786 43.92 33.17 -10.13
CA LEU A 786 44.05 31.73 -9.84
C LEU A 786 43.74 30.82 -11.05
N LEU A 787 43.12 31.37 -12.11
CA LEU A 787 42.85 30.69 -13.37
C LEU A 787 43.78 31.12 -14.52
N GLU A 788 44.65 32.11 -14.32
CA GLU A 788 45.72 32.43 -15.27
C GLU A 788 46.60 31.20 -15.52
N ASN A 789 46.81 30.83 -16.78
CA ASN A 789 47.53 29.64 -17.23
C ASN A 789 46.93 28.27 -16.77
N SER A 790 45.69 28.24 -16.27
CA SER A 790 45.02 26.99 -15.86
C SER A 790 44.63 26.06 -17.02
N GLY A 791 44.60 26.58 -18.25
CA GLY A 791 44.21 25.81 -19.45
C GLY A 791 42.70 25.58 -19.60
N LEU A 792 41.85 26.12 -18.72
CA LEU A 792 40.40 26.00 -18.86
C LEU A 792 39.89 26.88 -20.00
N GLU A 793 39.11 26.30 -20.92
CA GLU A 793 38.45 27.01 -22.00
C GLU A 793 37.33 27.93 -21.49
N SER A 794 37.04 29.01 -22.21
CA SER A 794 35.97 29.96 -21.89
C SER A 794 35.21 30.46 -23.12
N ILE A 795 33.93 30.81 -22.92
CA ILE A 795 33.05 31.31 -23.96
C ILE A 795 33.06 32.84 -23.93
N GLU A 796 33.50 33.48 -25.02
CA GLU A 796 33.51 34.94 -25.19
C GLU A 796 34.14 35.74 -24.01
N GLY A 797 35.16 35.13 -23.40
CA GLY A 797 35.90 35.70 -22.26
C GLY A 797 35.14 35.64 -20.94
N THR A 798 34.21 34.70 -20.76
CA THR A 798 33.68 34.37 -19.42
C THR A 798 34.78 33.85 -18.50
N LEU A 799 34.63 34.11 -17.20
CA LEU A 799 35.50 33.56 -16.17
C LEU A 799 34.95 32.19 -15.72
N PRO A 800 35.75 31.09 -15.73
CA PRO A 800 35.31 29.74 -15.32
C PRO A 800 34.95 29.51 -13.83
N VAL A 801 34.27 30.46 -13.19
CA VAL A 801 33.58 30.29 -11.90
C VAL A 801 32.19 30.92 -11.97
N GLY A 802 31.27 30.43 -11.14
CA GLY A 802 29.99 31.09 -10.88
C GLY A 802 30.06 32.05 -9.70
N VAL A 803 28.99 32.83 -9.50
CA VAL A 803 28.78 33.69 -8.33
C VAL A 803 27.33 33.60 -7.86
N ASP A 804 27.06 33.77 -6.57
CA ASP A 804 25.75 34.17 -6.07
C ASP A 804 25.72 35.66 -5.71
N TRP A 805 24.51 36.20 -5.50
CA TRP A 805 24.29 37.35 -4.63
C TRP A 805 22.82 37.44 -4.21
N GLY A 806 22.59 37.92 -3.00
CA GLY A 806 21.31 38.44 -2.50
C GLY A 806 21.29 39.97 -2.37
N ALA A 807 22.27 40.64 -2.96
CA ALA A 807 22.43 42.09 -2.92
C ALA A 807 21.58 42.82 -3.99
N SER A 808 21.56 44.15 -3.94
CA SER A 808 20.83 44.99 -4.88
C SER A 808 21.37 44.82 -6.32
N LEU A 809 20.49 44.46 -7.26
CA LEU A 809 20.84 44.21 -8.68
C LEU A 809 21.71 45.32 -9.32
N PRO A 810 21.44 46.64 -9.13
CA PRO A 810 22.34 47.72 -9.57
C PRO A 810 23.80 47.65 -9.10
N GLN A 811 24.09 46.98 -7.98
CA GLN A 811 25.45 46.79 -7.48
C GLN A 811 26.14 45.57 -8.12
N ALA A 812 25.38 44.52 -8.44
CA ALA A 812 25.91 43.32 -9.08
C ALA A 812 26.20 43.52 -10.58
N LEU A 813 25.32 44.20 -11.32
CA LEU A 813 25.42 44.34 -12.78
C LEU A 813 26.78 44.91 -13.28
N PRO A 814 27.39 45.94 -12.66
CA PRO A 814 28.72 46.42 -13.05
C PRO A 814 29.82 45.36 -12.87
N VAL A 815 29.73 44.55 -11.82
CA VAL A 815 30.69 43.47 -11.52
C VAL A 815 30.54 42.35 -12.55
N LEU A 816 29.31 41.91 -12.83
CA LEU A 816 29.02 40.92 -13.87
C LEU A 816 29.51 41.36 -15.25
N LYS A 817 29.27 42.63 -15.62
CA LYS A 817 29.73 43.19 -16.90
C LYS A 817 31.26 43.25 -17.01
N THR A 818 31.96 43.42 -15.89
CA THR A 818 33.43 43.57 -15.83
C THR A 818 34.15 42.23 -15.81
N PHE A 819 33.66 41.27 -15.01
CA PHE A 819 34.33 39.98 -14.77
C PHE A 819 33.71 38.80 -15.53
N LYS A 820 32.49 38.93 -16.05
CA LYS A 820 31.75 37.92 -16.81
C LYS A 820 31.81 36.50 -16.20
N PRO A 821 31.43 36.26 -14.93
CA PRO A 821 31.39 34.91 -14.39
C PRO A 821 30.50 34.02 -15.26
N ALA A 822 30.90 32.76 -15.47
CA ALA A 822 30.19 31.86 -16.37
C ALA A 822 28.76 31.55 -15.92
N ALA A 823 28.49 31.62 -14.61
CA ALA A 823 27.16 31.43 -14.02
C ALA A 823 26.83 32.48 -12.95
N ALA A 824 25.55 32.86 -12.91
CA ALA A 824 24.92 33.68 -11.88
C ALA A 824 23.84 32.85 -11.16
N TRP A 825 23.98 32.68 -9.85
CA TRP A 825 23.10 31.89 -9.00
C TRP A 825 22.13 32.80 -8.26
N LEU A 826 20.84 32.58 -8.49
CA LEU A 826 19.73 33.30 -7.87
C LEU A 826 19.07 32.37 -6.84
N PHE A 827 18.93 32.86 -5.61
CA PHE A 827 18.43 32.09 -4.47
C PHE A 827 17.55 32.99 -3.58
N ALA A 828 16.48 32.42 -3.02
CA ALA A 828 15.58 33.03 -2.04
C ALA A 828 15.18 34.50 -2.35
N PRO A 829 14.65 34.79 -3.55
CA PRO A 829 14.11 36.11 -3.84
C PRO A 829 12.91 36.40 -2.92
N THR A 830 12.74 37.66 -2.53
CA THR A 830 11.56 38.11 -1.76
C THR A 830 10.25 38.04 -2.55
N ASP A 831 10.33 38.00 -3.88
CA ASP A 831 9.23 37.81 -4.82
C ASP A 831 9.78 37.23 -6.13
N LEU A 832 9.24 36.10 -6.59
CA LEU A 832 9.64 35.44 -7.85
C LEU A 832 9.32 36.31 -9.08
N SER A 833 8.29 37.17 -9.03
CA SER A 833 7.93 38.07 -10.14
C SER A 833 9.10 38.99 -10.54
N SER A 834 9.91 39.40 -9.54
CA SER A 834 11.06 40.29 -9.72
C SER A 834 12.18 39.67 -10.58
N LEU A 835 12.27 38.34 -10.62
CA LEU A 835 13.31 37.62 -11.38
C LEU A 835 13.21 37.87 -12.89
N SER A 836 12.03 38.19 -13.41
CA SER A 836 11.84 38.62 -14.80
C SER A 836 12.74 39.82 -15.17
N THR A 837 12.86 40.79 -14.27
CA THR A 837 13.70 41.98 -14.43
C THR A 837 15.18 41.67 -14.19
N TRP A 838 15.48 40.81 -13.20
CA TRP A 838 16.85 40.40 -12.92
C TRP A 838 17.46 39.62 -14.07
N THR A 839 16.75 38.62 -14.59
CA THR A 839 17.20 37.77 -15.72
C THR A 839 17.49 38.61 -16.96
N ALA A 840 16.56 39.46 -17.39
CA ALA A 840 16.76 40.37 -18.51
C ALA A 840 17.96 41.32 -18.32
N SER A 841 18.14 41.85 -17.10
CA SER A 841 19.25 42.75 -16.78
C SER A 841 20.61 42.04 -16.79
N ILE A 842 20.69 40.83 -16.23
CA ILE A 842 21.91 40.00 -16.22
C ILE A 842 22.32 39.66 -17.65
N ARG A 843 21.38 39.21 -18.50
CA ARG A 843 21.63 38.96 -19.94
C ARG A 843 22.13 40.22 -20.67
N THR A 844 21.61 41.39 -20.32
CA THR A 844 22.03 42.67 -20.92
C THR A 844 23.44 43.09 -20.46
N ALA A 845 23.83 42.78 -19.22
CA ALA A 845 25.14 43.10 -18.67
C ALA A 845 26.24 42.11 -19.08
N SER A 846 25.92 40.81 -19.17
CA SER A 846 26.83 39.74 -19.57
C SER A 846 26.04 38.61 -20.28
N PRO A 847 25.89 38.66 -21.62
CA PRO A 847 25.00 37.75 -22.37
C PRO A 847 25.33 36.26 -22.23
N HIS A 848 26.60 35.93 -21.98
CA HIS A 848 27.10 34.55 -21.88
C HIS A 848 27.12 34.03 -20.44
N THR A 849 26.87 34.89 -19.45
CA THR A 849 26.61 34.45 -18.08
C THR A 849 25.28 33.71 -18.02
N LYS A 850 25.35 32.45 -17.61
CA LYS A 850 24.19 31.56 -17.50
C LYS A 850 23.46 31.77 -16.19
N ILE A 851 22.15 31.60 -16.18
CA ILE A 851 21.32 31.91 -15.02
C ILE A 851 20.83 30.62 -14.36
N TRP A 852 21.24 30.44 -13.11
CA TRP A 852 20.87 29.33 -12.26
C TRP A 852 19.86 29.84 -11.23
N LEU A 853 18.73 29.16 -11.09
CA LEU A 853 17.71 29.52 -10.10
C LEU A 853 17.46 28.37 -9.15
N GLN A 854 17.54 28.63 -7.85
CA GLN A 854 17.32 27.64 -6.81
C GLN A 854 15.87 27.68 -6.30
N ILE A 855 15.23 26.50 -6.31
CA ILE A 855 13.88 26.25 -5.78
C ILE A 855 13.92 25.14 -4.73
N GLY A 856 12.94 25.13 -3.82
CA GLY A 856 12.77 24.08 -2.80
C GLY A 856 11.47 23.28 -2.93
N SER A 857 10.61 23.61 -3.91
CA SER A 857 9.29 23.03 -4.08
C SER A 857 8.84 22.97 -5.55
N VAL A 858 7.94 22.03 -5.83
CA VAL A 858 7.25 21.90 -7.13
C VAL A 858 6.40 23.14 -7.46
N ALA A 859 5.92 23.85 -6.42
CA ALA A 859 5.15 25.08 -6.57
C ALA A 859 6.00 26.22 -7.15
N GLU A 860 7.18 26.50 -6.56
CA GLU A 860 8.12 27.50 -7.10
C GLU A 860 8.59 27.11 -8.50
N ALA A 861 8.85 25.81 -8.76
CA ALA A 861 9.18 25.35 -10.10
C ALA A 861 8.05 25.60 -11.11
N ARG A 862 6.78 25.42 -10.73
CA ARG A 862 5.62 25.71 -11.60
C ARG A 862 5.47 27.23 -11.83
N GLU A 863 5.70 28.04 -10.79
CA GLU A 863 5.67 29.51 -10.86
C GLU A 863 6.75 30.09 -11.79
N VAL A 864 7.94 29.47 -11.84
CA VAL A 864 9.01 29.82 -12.78
C VAL A 864 8.57 29.66 -14.24
N PHE A 865 7.79 28.61 -14.55
CA PHE A 865 7.29 28.36 -15.90
C PHE A 865 6.06 29.20 -16.25
N THR A 866 5.07 29.36 -15.35
CA THR A 866 3.91 30.24 -15.60
C THR A 866 4.35 31.70 -15.80
N SER A 867 5.34 32.16 -15.03
CA SER A 867 5.89 33.51 -15.10
C SER A 867 6.89 33.73 -16.25
N ASN A 868 7.21 32.68 -17.03
CA ASN A 868 8.15 32.72 -18.16
C ASN A 868 9.53 33.31 -17.78
N ILE A 869 10.09 32.88 -16.64
CA ILE A 869 11.37 33.41 -16.12
C ILE A 869 12.53 32.70 -16.83
N ALA A 870 13.32 33.44 -17.60
CA ALA A 870 14.31 32.90 -18.54
C ALA A 870 15.62 32.42 -17.87
N ILE A 871 15.60 31.18 -17.38
CA ILE A 871 16.73 30.48 -16.74
C ILE A 871 17.45 29.49 -17.69
N ASP A 872 18.69 29.11 -17.36
CA ASP A 872 19.42 28.01 -18.03
C ASP A 872 19.43 26.73 -17.20
N VAL A 873 19.48 26.86 -15.87
CA VAL A 873 19.61 25.75 -14.92
C VAL A 873 18.66 25.95 -13.75
N LEU A 874 17.94 24.90 -13.37
CA LEU A 874 17.09 24.87 -12.18
C LEU A 874 17.78 24.00 -11.11
N VAL A 875 18.11 24.62 -9.98
CA VAL A 875 18.72 23.94 -8.83
C VAL A 875 17.61 23.49 -7.88
N VAL A 876 17.44 22.17 -7.78
CA VAL A 876 16.39 21.54 -7.00
C VAL A 876 16.94 21.23 -5.60
N GLN A 877 16.67 22.11 -4.63
CA GLN A 877 17.17 22.01 -3.25
C GLN A 877 16.20 21.23 -2.35
N GLY A 878 16.53 19.97 -2.04
CA GLY A 878 15.81 19.20 -1.03
C GLY A 878 16.10 19.70 0.40
N THR A 879 15.19 19.41 1.34
CA THR A 879 15.33 19.82 2.76
C THR A 879 16.51 19.16 3.48
N ASP A 880 17.17 18.19 2.85
CA ASP A 880 18.47 17.61 3.20
C ASP A 880 19.66 18.58 3.09
N ALA A 881 19.51 19.68 2.35
CA ALA A 881 20.58 20.67 2.17
C ALA A 881 20.94 21.36 3.49
N GLY A 882 22.24 21.68 3.64
CA GLY A 882 22.76 22.51 4.73
C GLY A 882 22.54 24.00 4.47
N GLY A 883 22.52 24.80 5.54
CA GLY A 883 22.27 26.25 5.42
C GLY A 883 20.82 26.55 5.03
N HIS A 884 20.60 27.78 4.57
CA HIS A 884 19.27 28.31 4.28
C HIS A 884 18.58 27.61 3.09
N GLY A 885 17.26 27.51 3.20
CA GLY A 885 16.34 26.94 2.22
C GLY A 885 14.96 26.82 2.87
N LEU A 886 13.99 26.22 2.19
CA LEU A 886 12.64 26.11 2.74
C LEU A 886 12.61 25.38 4.10
N ALA A 887 11.80 25.89 5.03
CA ALA A 887 11.56 25.31 6.34
C ALA A 887 10.68 24.04 6.26
N ARG A 888 9.85 23.93 5.22
CA ARG A 888 9.05 22.75 4.86
C ARG A 888 9.26 22.46 3.38
N GLY A 889 9.50 21.20 3.03
CA GLY A 889 9.77 20.77 1.66
C GLY A 889 10.28 19.33 1.62
N ALA A 890 10.30 18.74 0.43
CA ALA A 890 10.67 17.34 0.23
C ALA A 890 12.19 17.10 0.25
N SER A 891 12.59 15.84 0.43
CA SER A 891 13.94 15.37 0.13
C SER A 891 14.21 15.41 -1.38
N ILE A 892 15.47 15.43 -1.81
CA ILE A 892 15.80 15.28 -3.24
C ILE A 892 15.24 13.97 -3.85
N VAL A 893 14.98 12.96 -3.01
CA VAL A 893 14.44 11.64 -3.41
C VAL A 893 13.06 11.72 -4.07
N THR A 894 12.20 12.67 -3.67
CA THR A 894 10.91 12.89 -4.36
C THR A 894 10.91 14.21 -5.14
N LEU A 895 11.54 15.25 -4.61
CA LEU A 895 11.53 16.58 -5.22
C LEU A 895 12.18 16.61 -6.62
N VAL A 896 13.25 15.85 -6.85
CA VAL A 896 13.92 15.83 -8.16
C VAL A 896 13.07 15.12 -9.22
N PRO A 897 12.49 13.91 -8.97
CA PRO A 897 11.49 13.33 -9.86
C PRO A 897 10.26 14.22 -10.09
N GLU A 898 9.63 14.76 -9.04
CA GLU A 898 8.42 15.60 -9.16
C GLU A 898 8.67 16.85 -10.02
N VAL A 899 9.83 17.50 -9.87
CA VAL A 899 10.23 18.64 -10.70
C VAL A 899 10.63 18.21 -12.11
N SER A 900 11.27 17.04 -12.29
CA SER A 900 11.59 16.48 -13.62
C SER A 900 10.34 16.16 -14.45
N ASP A 901 9.30 15.62 -13.79
CA ASP A 901 8.03 15.29 -14.43
C ASP A 901 7.25 16.57 -14.77
N LEU A 902 7.20 17.56 -13.87
CA LEU A 902 6.66 18.90 -14.16
C LEU A 902 7.36 19.58 -15.34
N VAL A 903 8.69 19.57 -15.37
CA VAL A 903 9.49 20.16 -16.46
C VAL A 903 9.20 19.43 -17.78
N THR A 904 9.00 18.12 -17.73
CA THR A 904 8.62 17.33 -18.91
C THR A 904 7.18 17.63 -19.34
N GLU A 905 6.21 17.73 -18.42
CA GLU A 905 4.80 18.11 -18.64
C GLU A 905 4.68 19.45 -19.39
N VAL A 906 5.34 20.48 -18.85
CA VAL A 906 5.32 21.85 -19.39
C VAL A 906 5.86 21.91 -20.82
N ILE A 907 6.89 21.10 -21.12
CA ILE A 907 7.57 21.10 -22.42
C ILE A 907 6.87 20.20 -23.44
N SER A 908 6.27 19.08 -23.02
CA SER A 908 5.59 18.16 -23.95
C SER A 908 4.22 18.62 -24.40
N ASN A 909 3.51 19.39 -23.56
CA ASN A 909 2.06 19.61 -23.73
C ASN A 909 1.67 20.91 -24.43
N GLY A 910 2.63 21.74 -24.87
CA GLY A 910 2.38 22.85 -25.80
C GLY A 910 1.22 23.79 -25.42
N SER A 911 1.12 24.18 -24.14
CA SER A 911 0.04 25.03 -23.61
C SER A 911 -1.38 24.45 -23.78
N SER A 912 -1.57 23.13 -23.69
CA SER A 912 -2.89 22.47 -23.79
C SER A 912 -3.94 22.91 -22.74
N ASN A 913 -3.55 23.71 -21.73
CA ASN A 913 -4.42 24.16 -20.65
C ASN A 913 -4.29 25.67 -20.32
N GLY A 914 -3.86 26.49 -21.29
CA GLY A 914 -3.95 27.97 -21.25
C GLY A 914 -2.99 28.76 -20.35
N ASP A 915 -2.67 28.23 -19.16
CA ASP A 915 -1.99 29.00 -18.08
C ASP A 915 -0.45 29.00 -18.14
N VAL A 916 0.17 28.28 -19.08
CA VAL A 916 1.63 28.20 -19.24
C VAL A 916 2.00 28.45 -20.69
N LYS A 917 2.70 29.56 -20.97
CA LYS A 917 3.18 29.88 -22.31
C LYS A 917 4.34 28.98 -22.75
N GLU A 918 4.48 28.83 -24.06
CA GLU A 918 5.47 27.98 -24.72
C GLU A 918 6.92 28.28 -24.27
N VAL A 919 7.53 27.33 -23.54
CA VAL A 919 8.85 27.51 -22.93
C VAL A 919 9.95 27.23 -23.96
N SER A 920 10.54 28.30 -24.49
CA SER A 920 11.50 28.26 -25.62
C SER A 920 12.80 27.47 -25.42
N LYS A 921 13.20 27.13 -24.19
CA LYS A 921 14.37 26.28 -23.87
C LYS A 921 14.12 25.51 -22.59
N LYS A 922 14.40 24.20 -22.59
CA LYS A 922 14.43 23.36 -21.38
C LYS A 922 15.56 23.82 -20.43
N PRO A 923 15.28 24.13 -19.15
CA PRO A 923 16.36 24.29 -18.17
C PRO A 923 16.95 22.93 -17.81
N VAL A 924 18.27 22.90 -17.58
CA VAL A 924 18.94 21.70 -17.07
C VAL A 924 18.67 21.55 -15.57
N LEU A 925 18.42 20.34 -15.10
CA LEU A 925 18.12 20.07 -13.68
C LEU A 925 19.37 19.60 -12.93
N VAL A 926 19.64 20.22 -11.78
CA VAL A 926 20.73 19.81 -10.87
C VAL A 926 20.22 19.68 -9.44
N ALA A 927 20.63 18.63 -8.74
CA ALA A 927 20.12 18.31 -7.40
C ALA A 927 21.02 18.89 -6.30
N ALA A 928 20.43 19.44 -5.24
CA ALA A 928 21.14 20.02 -4.10
C ALA A 928 20.59 19.49 -2.75
N GLY A 929 21.50 19.06 -1.88
CA GLY A 929 21.17 18.50 -0.57
C GLY A 929 21.31 16.98 -0.50
N GLY A 930 21.68 16.46 0.68
CA GLY A 930 21.99 15.04 0.91
C GLY A 930 23.32 14.58 0.29
N ILE A 931 23.61 14.99 -0.95
CA ILE A 931 24.79 14.60 -1.73
C ILE A 931 26.08 14.98 -0.98
N SER A 932 26.83 13.96 -0.57
CA SER A 932 28.10 14.10 0.16
C SER A 932 29.17 13.07 -0.24
N GLU A 933 28.80 11.99 -0.93
CA GLU A 933 29.68 10.85 -1.26
C GLU A 933 29.17 10.08 -2.51
N PRO A 934 29.98 9.20 -3.13
CA PRO A 934 29.65 8.53 -4.39
C PRO A 934 28.27 7.84 -4.49
N ARG A 935 27.76 7.22 -3.40
CA ARG A 935 26.45 6.55 -3.40
C ARG A 935 25.31 7.57 -3.48
N SER A 936 25.39 8.65 -2.70
CA SER A 936 24.44 9.76 -2.74
C SER A 936 24.46 10.50 -4.08
N ALA A 937 25.63 10.58 -4.72
CA ALA A 937 25.81 11.14 -6.05
C ALA A 937 25.16 10.25 -7.13
N ALA A 938 25.43 8.94 -7.11
CA ALA A 938 24.79 7.98 -8.03
C ALA A 938 23.26 8.00 -7.91
N ALA A 939 22.73 8.05 -6.68
CA ALA A 939 21.29 8.17 -6.44
C ALA A 939 20.69 9.46 -7.05
N ALA A 940 21.31 10.62 -6.83
CA ALA A 940 20.85 11.89 -7.40
C ALA A 940 20.85 11.90 -8.94
N LEU A 941 21.81 11.23 -9.59
CA LEU A 941 21.81 11.04 -11.05
C LEU A 941 20.66 10.12 -11.51
N MET A 942 20.42 9.01 -10.80
CA MET A 942 19.30 8.10 -11.10
C MET A 942 17.91 8.74 -10.94
N LEU A 943 17.81 9.75 -10.07
CA LEU A 943 16.60 10.55 -9.86
C LEU A 943 16.33 11.59 -10.98
N GLY A 944 17.24 11.73 -11.95
CA GLY A 944 17.07 12.60 -13.12
C GLY A 944 17.86 13.92 -13.09
N ALA A 945 18.81 14.09 -12.16
CA ALA A 945 19.69 15.26 -12.17
C ALA A 945 20.86 15.09 -13.16
N ALA A 946 21.14 16.12 -13.96
CA ALA A 946 22.32 16.18 -14.84
C ALA A 946 23.59 16.67 -14.10
N GLY A 947 23.44 17.19 -12.88
CA GLY A 947 24.54 17.72 -12.07
C GLY A 947 24.26 17.67 -10.57
N LEU A 948 25.35 17.68 -9.79
CA LEU A 948 25.39 17.37 -8.37
C LEU A 948 25.92 18.57 -7.59
N VAL A 949 25.06 19.22 -6.80
CA VAL A 949 25.42 20.38 -5.97
C VAL A 949 25.79 19.93 -4.57
N LEU A 950 27.07 20.11 -4.23
CA LEU A 950 27.63 19.77 -2.93
C LEU A 950 27.90 21.06 -2.15
N GLY A 951 27.38 21.14 -0.93
CA GLY A 951 27.77 22.14 0.06
C GLY A 951 28.52 21.46 1.21
N THR A 952 27.79 20.66 1.98
CA THR A 952 28.28 19.95 3.18
C THR A 952 29.64 19.27 3.00
N ARG A 953 29.86 18.55 1.89
CA ARG A 953 31.12 17.83 1.64
C ARG A 953 32.31 18.76 1.42
N PHE A 954 32.12 19.92 0.81
CA PHE A 954 33.17 20.91 0.60
C PHE A 954 33.48 21.75 1.85
N LEU A 955 32.65 21.75 2.88
CA LEU A 955 33.03 22.29 4.19
C LEU A 955 34.24 21.54 4.77
N ALA A 956 34.32 20.22 4.54
CA ALA A 956 35.50 19.40 4.79
C ALA A 956 36.47 19.38 3.58
N SER A 957 36.76 20.56 3.03
CA SER A 957 37.89 20.78 2.10
C SER A 957 38.95 21.67 2.73
N HIS A 958 40.18 21.66 2.19
CA HIS A 958 41.25 22.56 2.64
C HIS A 958 40.99 24.01 2.22
N GLU A 959 40.37 24.19 1.06
CA GLU A 959 40.16 25.45 0.32
C GLU A 959 38.93 26.24 0.80
N ALA A 960 38.02 25.60 1.53
CA ALA A 960 36.90 26.26 2.19
C ALA A 960 37.38 27.15 3.35
N VAL A 961 36.96 28.42 3.34
CA VAL A 961 37.36 29.43 4.32
C VAL A 961 36.47 29.33 5.57
N LEU A 962 36.95 28.59 6.56
CA LEU A 962 36.28 28.38 7.84
C LEU A 962 37.30 28.01 8.94
N SER A 963 36.92 28.14 10.22
CA SER A 963 37.81 27.83 11.34
C SER A 963 38.07 26.32 11.46
N LYS A 964 39.11 25.93 12.21
CA LYS A 964 39.42 24.51 12.43
C LYS A 964 38.26 23.82 13.16
N GLY A 965 37.70 24.47 14.18
CA GLY A 965 36.55 23.98 14.92
C GLY A 965 35.32 23.73 14.05
N TYR A 966 34.98 24.63 13.12
CA TYR A 966 33.90 24.37 12.14
C TYR A 966 34.21 23.10 11.32
N ARG A 967 35.42 23.00 10.78
CA ARG A 967 35.84 21.86 9.93
C ARG A 967 35.78 20.54 10.70
N ASP A 968 36.26 20.55 11.94
CA ASP A 968 36.23 19.40 12.84
C ASP A 968 34.79 18.99 13.16
N GLU A 969 33.87 19.93 13.42
CA GLU A 969 32.45 19.62 13.68
C GLU A 969 31.76 18.94 12.49
N VAL A 970 32.07 19.35 11.26
CA VAL A 970 31.56 18.72 10.03
C VAL A 970 32.03 17.28 9.89
N VAL A 971 33.26 16.97 10.33
CA VAL A 971 33.83 15.60 10.29
C VAL A 971 33.40 14.77 11.50
N ARG A 972 33.20 15.40 12.67
CA ARG A 972 32.73 14.77 13.91
C ARG A 972 31.28 14.30 13.79
N ALA A 973 30.44 15.03 13.05
CA ALA A 973 29.02 14.71 12.97
C ALA A 973 28.75 13.32 12.34
N SER A 974 27.78 12.64 12.92
CA SER A 974 27.36 11.28 12.59
C SER A 974 25.85 11.19 12.78
N ASP A 975 25.14 10.40 11.98
CA ASP A 975 23.67 10.39 11.98
C ASP A 975 23.08 11.79 11.79
N GLY A 976 23.38 12.41 10.65
CA GLY A 976 22.96 13.79 10.36
C GLY A 976 21.45 14.00 10.21
N GLY A 977 20.65 12.93 10.22
CA GLY A 977 19.20 12.99 10.37
C GLY A 977 18.79 13.41 11.78
N GLN A 978 19.49 12.89 12.80
CA GLN A 978 19.28 13.23 14.21
C GLN A 978 20.14 14.43 14.66
N THR A 979 21.40 14.52 14.19
CA THR A 979 22.32 15.59 14.62
C THR A 979 22.25 16.85 13.76
N THR A 980 21.25 17.02 12.90
CA THR A 980 20.96 18.32 12.25
C THR A 980 19.46 18.60 12.19
N ALA A 981 19.05 19.86 12.39
CA ALA A 981 17.66 20.29 12.22
C ALA A 981 17.56 21.60 11.42
N ARG A 982 16.39 21.86 10.82
CA ARG A 982 16.05 23.15 10.20
C ARG A 982 15.48 24.10 11.24
N THR A 983 16.18 25.20 11.53
CA THR A 983 15.86 26.10 12.64
C THR A 983 16.21 27.57 12.33
N LYS A 984 15.57 28.51 13.04
CA LYS A 984 15.99 29.92 13.11
C LYS A 984 16.88 30.24 14.32
N VAL A 985 17.05 29.32 15.28
CA VAL A 985 17.85 29.51 16.50
C VAL A 985 19.29 29.97 16.19
N TYR A 986 19.90 29.41 15.15
CA TYR A 986 21.25 29.79 14.73
C TYR A 986 21.32 31.15 14.03
N ASP A 987 20.23 31.58 13.42
CA ASP A 987 20.12 32.91 12.85
C ASP A 987 19.93 33.95 13.97
N HIS A 988 19.10 33.64 14.98
CA HIS A 988 18.97 34.45 16.21
C HIS A 988 20.32 34.62 16.92
N ALA A 989 21.03 33.51 17.17
CA ALA A 989 22.33 33.51 17.85
C ALA A 989 23.40 34.29 17.07
N ARG A 990 23.44 34.14 15.74
CA ARG A 990 24.35 34.90 14.85
C ARG A 990 23.90 36.34 14.61
N GLY A 991 22.76 36.79 15.14
CA GLY A 991 22.17 38.10 14.83
C GLY A 991 21.80 38.28 13.35
N THR A 992 21.62 37.19 12.61
CA THR A 992 21.25 37.19 11.18
C THR A 992 19.74 37.41 11.04
N VAL A 993 19.35 38.46 10.33
CA VAL A 993 17.96 38.91 10.18
C VAL A 993 17.60 39.13 8.71
N GLY A 994 16.30 39.13 8.40
CA GLY A 994 15.77 39.39 7.05
C GLY A 994 15.31 38.15 6.27
N TRP A 995 15.54 36.93 6.77
CA TRP A 995 14.98 35.72 6.18
C TRP A 995 13.46 35.60 6.42
N ALA A 996 12.72 35.32 5.35
CA ALA A 996 11.28 35.04 5.40
C ALA A 996 10.95 33.86 6.33
N ASP A 997 9.71 33.77 6.83
CA ASP A 997 9.28 32.66 7.70
C ASP A 997 9.09 31.33 6.97
N SER A 998 9.12 31.35 5.64
CA SER A 998 9.26 30.15 4.81
C SER A 998 10.68 29.56 4.82
N HIS A 999 11.70 30.30 5.30
CA HIS A 999 13.11 29.94 5.18
C HIS A 999 13.80 29.73 6.53
N ASN A 1000 14.41 28.55 6.72
CA ASN A 1000 15.21 28.18 7.89
C ASN A 1000 16.59 27.63 7.45
N ALA A 1001 17.60 27.78 8.31
CA ALA A 1001 18.89 27.13 8.11
C ALA A 1001 18.88 25.68 8.63
N ARG A 1002 19.49 24.73 7.92
CA ARG A 1002 19.89 23.43 8.51
C ARG A 1002 21.32 23.51 9.07
N GLY A 1003 21.50 23.08 10.33
CA GLY A 1003 22.80 23.06 11.00
C GLY A 1003 22.96 21.94 12.02
N ILE A 1004 24.21 21.69 12.42
CA ILE A 1004 24.62 20.64 13.37
C ILE A 1004 24.15 21.02 14.77
N LEU A 1005 23.47 20.10 15.47
CA LEU A 1005 22.90 20.37 16.79
C LEU A 1005 23.97 20.49 17.88
N ASN A 1006 23.85 21.56 18.67
CA ASN A 1006 24.76 21.92 19.77
C ASN A 1006 23.95 22.56 20.93
N ARG A 1007 24.64 22.99 21.99
CA ARG A 1007 23.99 23.57 23.18
C ARG A 1007 23.19 24.85 22.92
N THR A 1008 23.54 25.64 21.89
CA THR A 1008 22.76 26.81 21.47
C THR A 1008 21.42 26.45 20.85
N PHE A 1009 21.28 25.28 20.21
CA PHE A 1009 19.96 24.79 19.78
C PHE A 1009 19.13 24.32 20.98
N TRP A 1010 19.69 23.42 21.80
CA TRP A 1010 18.94 22.76 22.87
C TRP A 1010 18.46 23.74 23.95
N ASP A 1011 19.28 24.72 24.36
CA ASP A 1011 18.87 25.65 25.42
C ASP A 1011 17.71 26.60 25.01
N GLU A 1012 17.56 26.95 23.73
CA GLU A 1012 16.41 27.73 23.24
C GLU A 1012 15.20 26.83 22.94
N GLN A 1013 15.43 25.63 22.39
CA GLN A 1013 14.36 24.66 22.09
C GLN A 1013 13.69 24.10 23.35
N GLU A 1014 14.44 23.97 24.44
CA GLU A 1014 13.95 23.52 25.76
C GLU A 1014 13.53 24.70 26.67
N GLY A 1015 13.64 25.95 26.21
CA GLY A 1015 13.27 27.15 26.97
C GLY A 1015 14.14 27.45 28.20
N LYS A 1016 15.35 26.89 28.27
CA LYS A 1016 16.31 27.08 29.37
C LYS A 1016 16.89 28.48 29.43
N VAL A 1017 16.98 29.16 28.29
CA VAL A 1017 17.47 30.55 28.16
C VAL A 1017 16.56 31.35 27.24
N SER A 1018 16.54 32.68 27.39
CA SER A 1018 15.90 33.56 26.40
C SER A 1018 16.76 33.68 25.13
N ARG A 1019 16.21 34.19 24.03
CA ARG A 1019 16.95 34.36 22.76
C ARG A 1019 18.12 35.34 22.90
N GLU A 1020 17.90 36.38 23.69
CA GLU A 1020 18.86 37.43 23.99
C GLU A 1020 20.04 36.86 24.80
N GLU A 1021 19.74 36.00 25.78
CA GLU A 1021 20.76 35.31 26.57
C GLU A 1021 21.48 34.22 25.76
N ASN A 1022 20.77 33.44 24.92
CA ASN A 1022 21.38 32.46 24.01
C ASN A 1022 22.39 33.13 23.07
N ARG A 1023 22.01 34.29 22.51
CA ARG A 1023 22.88 35.14 21.70
C ARG A 1023 24.07 35.68 22.51
N ARG A 1024 23.85 36.22 23.72
CA ARG A 1024 24.93 36.72 24.58
C ARG A 1024 25.94 35.60 24.92
N LEU A 1025 25.45 34.38 25.17
CA LEU A 1025 26.28 33.21 25.42
C LEU A 1025 27.02 32.75 24.16
N TYR A 1026 26.42 32.82 22.98
CA TYR A 1026 27.10 32.59 21.69
C TYR A 1026 28.21 33.62 21.44
N GLU A 1027 27.96 34.91 21.69
CA GLU A 1027 28.94 35.99 21.55
C GLU A 1027 30.13 35.83 22.53
N VAL A 1028 29.89 35.33 23.75
CA VAL A 1028 30.95 34.92 24.69
C VAL A 1028 31.73 33.70 24.19
N GLU A 1029 31.04 32.68 23.65
CA GLU A 1029 31.69 31.46 23.17
C GLU A 1029 32.57 31.71 21.93
N MET A 1030 32.14 32.63 21.06
CA MET A 1030 32.92 33.10 19.90
C MET A 1030 34.27 33.72 20.32
N GLY A 1031 34.35 34.32 21.51
CA GLY A 1031 35.60 34.82 22.08
C GLY A 1031 36.65 33.74 22.40
N LYS A 1032 36.26 32.46 22.41
CA LYS A 1032 37.16 31.31 22.64
C LYS A 1032 37.76 30.72 21.35
N GLY A 1033 37.34 31.21 20.18
CA GLY A 1033 37.82 30.70 18.89
C GLY A 1033 37.45 29.22 18.66
N ASP A 1034 38.44 28.37 18.46
CA ASP A 1034 38.22 26.94 18.16
C ASP A 1034 37.83 26.09 19.38
N GLU A 1035 37.96 26.59 20.62
CA GLU A 1035 37.46 25.91 21.83
C GLU A 1035 35.93 26.02 22.01
N GLY A 1036 35.26 26.92 21.28
CA GLY A 1036 33.82 27.16 21.40
C GLY A 1036 32.91 26.17 20.65
N TRP A 1037 33.49 25.20 19.96
CA TRP A 1037 32.81 24.20 19.12
C TRP A 1037 32.64 22.87 19.86
N GLY A 1038 31.87 21.94 19.28
CA GLY A 1038 31.51 20.66 19.90
C GLY A 1038 30.04 20.59 20.31
N VAL A 1039 29.60 19.41 20.73
CA VAL A 1039 28.21 19.13 21.15
C VAL A 1039 27.76 20.07 22.28
N ASP A 1040 28.62 20.26 23.28
CA ASP A 1040 28.37 21.15 24.42
C ASP A 1040 28.77 22.60 24.16
N GLY A 1041 29.44 22.86 23.04
CA GLY A 1041 29.78 24.20 22.57
C GLY A 1041 28.56 24.96 22.04
N ARG A 1042 28.76 26.24 21.76
CA ARG A 1042 27.72 27.12 21.21
C ARG A 1042 27.98 27.56 19.77
N MET A 1043 29.20 27.41 19.27
CA MET A 1043 29.55 27.81 17.91
C MET A 1043 28.74 27.03 16.86
N THR A 1044 28.12 27.76 15.94
CA THR A 1044 27.03 27.27 15.09
C THR A 1044 27.54 26.87 13.70
N ALA A 1045 27.41 25.59 13.35
CA ALA A 1045 27.81 25.04 12.05
C ALA A 1045 26.57 24.73 11.19
N TYR A 1046 26.47 25.31 10.00
CA TYR A 1046 25.47 24.94 9.00
C TYR A 1046 25.96 23.73 8.18
N ALA A 1047 25.14 22.69 8.08
CA ALA A 1047 25.45 21.42 7.41
C ALA A 1047 24.16 20.66 7.05
N GLY A 1048 24.20 19.83 6.01
CA GLY A 1048 23.05 19.02 5.57
C GLY A 1048 22.88 17.71 6.33
N SER A 1049 21.75 17.01 6.11
CA SER A 1049 21.49 15.68 6.69
C SER A 1049 22.56 14.65 6.31
N GLY A 1050 23.12 14.77 5.10
CA GLY A 1050 24.26 13.97 4.62
C GLY A 1050 25.59 14.20 5.34
N VAL A 1051 25.68 15.11 6.32
CA VAL A 1051 26.93 15.38 7.07
C VAL A 1051 27.52 14.12 7.72
N GLY A 1052 26.67 13.18 8.14
CA GLY A 1052 27.09 11.90 8.72
C GLY A 1052 27.93 11.02 7.78
N LEU A 1053 28.01 11.33 6.48
CA LEU A 1053 28.82 10.66 5.48
C LEU A 1053 30.18 11.33 5.22
N VAL A 1054 30.40 12.54 5.75
CA VAL A 1054 31.65 13.31 5.58
C VAL A 1054 32.65 12.90 6.65
N LYS A 1055 33.57 11.98 6.32
CA LYS A 1055 34.48 11.37 7.31
C LYS A 1055 35.92 11.89 7.34
N GLU A 1056 36.30 12.73 6.39
CA GLU A 1056 37.68 13.21 6.25
C GLU A 1056 37.78 14.50 5.42
N VAL A 1057 38.77 15.33 5.76
CA VAL A 1057 39.14 16.53 4.99
C VAL A 1057 39.98 16.13 3.79
N LYS A 1058 39.71 16.69 2.61
CA LYS A 1058 40.47 16.45 1.36
C LYS A 1058 40.71 17.76 0.60
N SER A 1059 41.46 17.73 -0.51
CA SER A 1059 41.40 18.85 -1.46
C SER A 1059 40.06 18.89 -2.19
N ALA A 1060 39.68 20.05 -2.68
CA ALA A 1060 38.50 20.23 -3.51
C ALA A 1060 38.59 19.41 -4.81
N ARG A 1061 39.80 19.20 -5.35
CA ARG A 1061 40.04 18.28 -6.47
C ARG A 1061 39.66 16.85 -6.11
N ASP A 1062 40.21 16.31 -5.03
CA ASP A 1062 39.99 14.91 -4.66
C ASP A 1062 38.51 14.64 -4.42
N ILE A 1063 37.78 15.59 -3.82
CA ILE A 1063 36.31 15.51 -3.65
C ILE A 1063 35.61 15.44 -5.01
N VAL A 1064 35.96 16.30 -5.97
CA VAL A 1064 35.36 16.31 -7.31
C VAL A 1064 35.66 15.01 -8.07
N GLU A 1065 36.85 14.45 -7.92
CA GLU A 1065 37.23 13.21 -8.61
C GLU A 1065 36.64 11.96 -7.94
N GLU A 1066 36.67 11.87 -6.61
CA GLU A 1066 36.01 10.81 -5.82
C GLU A 1066 34.51 10.71 -6.15
N ILE A 1067 33.79 11.83 -6.07
CA ILE A 1067 32.35 11.90 -6.32
C ILE A 1067 32.02 11.48 -7.76
N ARG A 1068 32.77 12.02 -8.75
CA ARG A 1068 32.50 11.77 -10.18
C ARG A 1068 32.81 10.32 -10.57
N GLU A 1069 34.01 9.86 -10.26
CA GLU A 1069 34.52 8.56 -10.72
C GLU A 1069 33.92 7.42 -9.88
N GLY A 1070 33.68 7.64 -8.59
CA GLY A 1070 32.94 6.71 -7.74
C GLY A 1070 31.48 6.55 -8.14
N ALA A 1071 30.77 7.65 -8.45
CA ALA A 1071 29.39 7.56 -8.95
C ALA A 1071 29.33 6.87 -10.33
N ARG A 1072 30.29 7.15 -11.23
CA ARG A 1072 30.40 6.45 -12.51
C ARG A 1072 30.65 4.95 -12.32
N GLY A 1073 31.53 4.57 -11.38
CA GLY A 1073 31.79 3.18 -11.01
C GLY A 1073 30.54 2.48 -10.51
N LEU A 1074 29.83 3.06 -9.53
CA LEU A 1074 28.60 2.48 -8.97
C LEU A 1074 27.48 2.34 -10.02
N LEU A 1075 27.30 3.32 -10.91
CA LEU A 1075 26.32 3.24 -11.99
C LEU A 1075 26.72 2.18 -13.04
N GLY A 1076 28.01 2.01 -13.30
CA GLY A 1076 28.54 0.93 -14.14
C GLY A 1076 28.34 -0.46 -13.53
N ASP A 1077 28.64 -0.62 -12.24
CA ASP A 1077 28.44 -1.85 -11.47
C ASP A 1077 26.96 -2.25 -11.40
N VAL A 1078 26.05 -1.29 -11.25
CA VAL A 1078 24.61 -1.54 -11.34
C VAL A 1078 24.23 -1.93 -12.77
N ALA A 1079 24.67 -1.20 -13.79
CA ALA A 1079 24.38 -1.51 -15.19
C ALA A 1079 24.98 -2.83 -15.69
N GLY A 1080 25.96 -3.40 -14.98
CA GLY A 1080 26.52 -4.73 -15.22
C GLY A 1080 25.86 -5.88 -14.44
N ARG A 1081 24.85 -5.60 -13.60
CA ARG A 1081 24.07 -6.60 -12.84
C ARG A 1081 22.68 -6.87 -13.44
N TRP A 1082 22.29 -6.15 -14.49
CA TRP A 1082 21.00 -6.25 -15.20
C TRP A 1082 21.20 -6.58 -16.68
#